data_AF-A0A2L0AAM8-F1
#
_entry.id   AF-A0A2L0AAM8-F1
#
_cell.length_a   1.000
_cell.length_b   1.000
_cell.length_c   1.000
_cell.angle_alpha   90.00
_cell.angle_beta   90.00
_cell.angle_gamma   90.00
#
_symmetry.space_group_name_H-M   'P 1'
#
loop_
_entity.id
_entity.type
_entity.pdbx_description
1 polymer ?
#
loop_
_entity_poly.entity_id
_entity_poly.type
_entity_poly.pdbx_seq_one_letter_code
_entity_poly.pdbx_strand_id
1 'polypeptide(L)'
;MREKELRLALVCYGGISLAIYMHGITKEIWHLARASRDYHDGVEEAHPLGSSRAVYRSLIAAIEAETGTRLRILPDIIAGASAGGINGIFLAQAVETGQSLDPLTELWMEYADIDRLLDPDARPAARFSKFWASPLVWMAARRPGDTVERTVAPETREEVRLKLSRFIRSRWFEPPFGGAGFSNMLLDAFEAMARAPAGTPLLPPEHPLDLFVTVTDFDGYAQSLALHSPPHVIETEHRLSIGFSARGRGKRDFADAAELAFAARATASFPGAFPPFTVRELDDVLAERDRAWPGRDAFLKRALPRQFALGKAEDAVLIDGSVLANAPFAQAIGALRNRPSRREVDRRFVYIDPKPHSRSIRLTRGGEPQHLSEGEHPPLPGFFRTVLGAMSDIPREQPIRDNLEAIENRSRRIRRMRQIMEAMRPQIEQDVESSFGGTLFLDRPTPARLANWRAKAQVRAASGAGFAYPAYGHLKLSGIVDDITELLVALGPDETPMLREAVRMAIWGHVHDAGIDQLGGDGRASASDSAIAFFRDHDLSFRVRRLRFLARRLAGTLEVESEATPEALTAMHDAIYGGLALYQEREAAEFYRGVMAERAGDVLGSSAEVLAALSKARDLRACDEAAEAMLSEALSSLPKAERRLMLLAYLGFPFYDIATLPLLQGEGLDEYDPVKVDRISPEDCSAIRPADAAATLRGMEFNNFGAFFSRAYRENDYLWGRLHGAERLIDIVLSTLPVGVALSEEDVARYRKAAFHAILDEEAPRLTLIADLIVSLRKEIG
;
A
#
# COMPACT_ATOMS: atom_id res chain seq x y z
N MET A 1 28.75 -3.72 -5.36
CA MET A 1 27.54 -4.36 -5.92
C MET A 1 26.36 -3.53 -5.46
N ARG A 2 25.50 -3.06 -6.37
CA ARG A 2 24.43 -2.10 -6.02
C ARG A 2 23.21 -2.87 -5.54
N GLU A 3 22.72 -2.58 -4.34
CA GLU A 3 21.49 -3.21 -3.80
C GLU A 3 20.29 -2.27 -3.94
N LYS A 4 19.22 -2.76 -4.56
CA LYS A 4 18.01 -1.96 -4.83
C LYS A 4 16.74 -2.74 -4.46
N GLU A 5 15.76 -2.04 -3.92
CA GLU A 5 14.45 -2.60 -3.56
C GLU A 5 13.34 -2.01 -4.45
N LEU A 6 12.67 -2.88 -5.21
CA LEU A 6 11.38 -2.57 -5.85
C LEU A 6 10.27 -2.80 -4.82
N ARG A 7 9.67 -1.73 -4.30
CA ARG A 7 8.60 -1.83 -3.30
C ARG A 7 7.24 -1.55 -3.92
N LEU A 8 6.32 -2.50 -3.83
CA LEU A 8 5.01 -2.44 -4.46
C LEU A 8 3.93 -2.09 -3.42
N ALA A 9 3.24 -0.98 -3.68
CA ALA A 9 1.99 -0.63 -3.03
C ALA A 9 0.83 -1.01 -3.96
N LEU A 10 0.17 -2.11 -3.65
CA LEU A 10 -0.88 -2.70 -4.46
C LEU A 10 -2.25 -2.11 -4.12
N VAL A 11 -3.00 -1.69 -5.14
CA VAL A 11 -4.39 -1.25 -5.00
C VAL A 11 -5.29 -2.14 -5.85
N CYS A 12 -6.00 -3.05 -5.20
CA CYS A 12 -6.95 -3.97 -5.81
C CYS A 12 -8.34 -3.32 -5.86
N TYR A 13 -8.78 -2.89 -7.04
CA TYR A 13 -10.05 -2.18 -7.18
C TYR A 13 -11.25 -3.06 -6.84
N GLY A 14 -12.28 -2.41 -6.30
CA GLY A 14 -13.59 -3.04 -6.19
C GLY A 14 -14.31 -3.12 -7.54
N GLY A 15 -15.14 -4.14 -7.66
CA GLY A 15 -15.83 -4.50 -8.89
C GLY A 15 -16.22 -5.95 -8.84
N ILE A 16 -17.53 -6.20 -8.87
CA ILE A 16 -18.19 -7.43 -8.41
C ILE A 16 -17.73 -8.70 -9.15
N SER A 17 -16.94 -8.59 -10.22
CA SER A 17 -16.97 -9.66 -11.21
C SER A 17 -15.74 -9.91 -12.09
N LEU A 18 -14.66 -9.16 -11.85
CA LEU A 18 -13.33 -9.46 -12.38
C LEU A 18 -12.38 -9.90 -11.25
N ALA A 19 -12.96 -10.33 -10.13
CA ALA A 19 -12.27 -10.91 -8.98
C ALA A 19 -11.31 -12.03 -9.37
N ILE A 20 -11.74 -12.86 -10.30
CA ILE A 20 -11.00 -14.05 -10.76
C ILE A 20 -9.82 -13.64 -11.65
N TYR A 21 -10.01 -12.62 -12.50
CA TYR A 21 -8.91 -12.01 -13.26
C TYR A 21 -7.89 -11.34 -12.32
N MET A 22 -8.36 -10.57 -11.34
CA MET A 22 -7.51 -9.95 -10.31
C MET A 22 -6.73 -11.01 -9.51
N HIS A 23 -7.37 -12.15 -9.21
CA HIS A 23 -6.71 -13.27 -8.53
C HIS A 23 -5.53 -13.84 -9.33
N GLY A 24 -5.70 -13.97 -10.66
CA GLY A 24 -4.60 -14.36 -11.54
C GLY A 24 -3.40 -13.40 -11.45
N ILE A 25 -3.66 -12.09 -11.38
CA ILE A 25 -2.59 -11.07 -11.19
C ILE A 25 -1.96 -11.18 -9.81
N THR A 26 -2.75 -11.29 -8.74
CA THR A 26 -2.21 -11.43 -7.37
C THR A 26 -1.40 -12.71 -7.19
N LYS A 27 -1.75 -13.78 -7.92
CA LYS A 27 -0.95 -15.01 -7.95
C LYS A 27 0.42 -14.81 -8.60
N GLU A 28 0.50 -14.04 -9.68
CA GLU A 28 1.82 -13.71 -10.27
C GLU A 28 2.64 -12.76 -9.40
N ILE A 29 2.02 -11.81 -8.71
CA ILE A 29 2.72 -10.97 -7.71
C ILE A 29 3.30 -11.84 -6.59
N TRP A 30 2.54 -12.82 -6.11
CA TRP A 30 3.01 -13.80 -5.14
C TRP A 30 4.16 -14.67 -5.68
N HIS A 31 4.09 -15.13 -6.93
CA HIS A 31 5.19 -15.86 -7.58
C HIS A 31 6.45 -15.02 -7.74
N LEU A 32 6.32 -13.74 -8.11
CA LEU A 32 7.44 -12.81 -8.23
C LEU A 32 8.11 -12.55 -6.87
N ALA A 33 7.32 -12.31 -5.82
CA ALA A 33 7.83 -12.11 -4.46
C ALA A 33 8.56 -13.37 -3.94
N ARG A 34 7.99 -14.56 -4.19
CA ARG A 34 8.66 -15.84 -3.89
C ARG A 34 9.98 -15.98 -4.63
N ALA A 35 9.98 -15.72 -5.94
CA ALA A 35 11.18 -15.80 -6.77
C ALA A 35 12.30 -14.86 -6.28
N SER A 36 11.95 -13.63 -5.91
CA SER A 36 12.90 -12.67 -5.33
C SER A 36 13.45 -13.18 -4.00
N ARG A 37 12.59 -13.65 -3.09
CA ARG A 37 13.03 -14.24 -1.82
C ARG A 37 13.97 -15.43 -2.06
N ASP A 38 13.61 -16.39 -2.91
CA ASP A 38 14.43 -17.58 -3.16
C ASP A 38 15.83 -17.23 -3.68
N TYR A 39 15.90 -16.24 -4.57
CA TYR A 39 17.17 -15.76 -5.10
C TYR A 39 18.07 -15.19 -4.00
N HIS A 40 17.51 -14.40 -3.09
CA HIS A 40 18.29 -13.79 -2.00
C HIS A 40 18.61 -14.75 -0.85
N ASP A 41 17.75 -15.73 -0.60
CA ASP A 41 17.94 -16.75 0.43
C ASP A 41 18.87 -17.89 -0.04
N GLY A 42 19.35 -17.84 -1.30
CA GLY A 42 20.22 -18.87 -1.87
C GLY A 42 19.51 -20.22 -2.08
N VAL A 43 18.19 -20.21 -2.16
CA VAL A 43 17.39 -21.42 -2.35
C VAL A 43 17.52 -21.84 -3.82
N GLU A 44 18.18 -22.99 -4.04
CA GLU A 44 18.34 -23.64 -5.35
C GLU A 44 17.25 -24.68 -5.63
N GLU A 45 16.14 -24.70 -4.87
CA GLU A 45 15.08 -25.71 -4.99
C GLU A 45 14.77 -26.02 -6.46
N ALA A 46 14.67 -27.32 -6.77
CA ALA A 46 14.13 -27.82 -8.02
C ALA A 46 12.68 -27.36 -8.12
N HIS A 47 12.47 -26.15 -8.64
CA HIS A 47 11.15 -25.67 -8.96
C HIS A 47 10.51 -26.66 -9.94
N PRO A 48 9.21 -26.96 -9.82
CA PRO A 48 8.53 -27.73 -10.84
C PRO A 48 8.87 -27.14 -12.21
N LEU A 49 9.41 -27.97 -13.10
CA LEU A 49 9.68 -27.57 -14.49
C LEU A 49 8.42 -26.92 -15.05
N GLY A 50 8.54 -25.66 -15.47
CA GLY A 50 7.41 -24.89 -16.02
C GLY A 50 6.63 -24.01 -15.04
N SER A 51 7.16 -23.58 -13.89
CA SER A 51 6.48 -22.52 -13.08
C SER A 51 6.98 -21.10 -13.40
N SER A 52 6.08 -20.11 -13.43
CA SER A 52 6.46 -18.71 -13.66
C SER A 52 7.42 -18.17 -12.60
N ARG A 53 7.36 -18.69 -11.36
CA ARG A 53 8.33 -18.42 -10.28
C ARG A 53 9.78 -18.70 -10.72
N ALA A 54 10.02 -19.80 -11.44
CA ALA A 54 11.36 -20.15 -11.92
C ALA A 54 11.87 -19.18 -12.99
N VAL A 55 10.97 -18.72 -13.86
CA VAL A 55 11.30 -17.70 -14.88
C VAL A 55 11.64 -16.38 -14.23
N TYR A 56 10.84 -15.93 -13.25
CA TYR A 56 11.14 -14.71 -12.49
C TYR A 56 12.46 -14.79 -11.74
N ARG A 57 12.79 -15.93 -11.13
CA ARG A 57 14.09 -16.13 -10.45
C ARG A 57 15.24 -16.00 -11.45
N SER A 58 15.11 -16.61 -12.63
CA SER A 58 16.11 -16.51 -13.70
C SER A 58 16.24 -15.09 -14.25
N LEU A 59 15.15 -14.34 -14.35
CA LEU A 59 15.17 -12.92 -14.74
C LEU A 59 15.92 -12.07 -13.70
N ILE A 60 15.66 -12.26 -12.41
CA ILE A 60 16.35 -11.55 -11.32
C ILE A 60 17.85 -11.87 -11.33
N ALA A 61 18.21 -13.14 -11.54
CA ALA A 61 19.61 -13.57 -11.66
C ALA A 61 20.32 -12.93 -12.86
N ALA A 62 19.65 -12.84 -14.02
CA ALA A 62 20.21 -12.18 -15.20
C ALA A 62 20.36 -10.68 -15.01
N ILE A 63 19.40 -10.02 -14.34
CA ILE A 63 19.53 -8.62 -13.95
C ILE A 63 20.79 -8.40 -13.12
N GLU A 64 21.04 -9.22 -12.09
CA GLU A 64 22.26 -9.08 -11.28
C GLU A 64 23.52 -9.31 -12.12
N ALA A 65 23.54 -10.36 -12.95
CA ALA A 65 24.71 -10.72 -13.76
C ALA A 65 25.06 -9.69 -14.84
N GLU A 66 24.06 -9.13 -15.53
CA GLU A 66 24.26 -8.23 -16.66
C GLU A 66 24.36 -6.76 -16.24
N THR A 67 23.70 -6.38 -15.15
CA THR A 67 23.60 -4.97 -14.71
C THR A 67 24.37 -4.65 -13.43
N GLY A 68 24.84 -5.67 -12.70
CA GLY A 68 25.47 -5.50 -11.39
C GLY A 68 24.51 -5.01 -10.29
N THR A 69 23.20 -4.99 -10.57
CA THR A 69 22.15 -4.56 -9.64
C THR A 69 21.48 -5.76 -8.98
N ARG A 70 21.69 -5.91 -7.68
CA ARG A 70 21.02 -6.91 -6.85
C ARG A 70 19.64 -6.39 -6.45
N LEU A 71 18.62 -6.79 -7.22
CA LEU A 71 17.26 -6.30 -7.08
C LEU A 71 16.39 -7.21 -6.20
N ARG A 72 15.84 -6.64 -5.12
CA ARG A 72 14.84 -7.29 -4.26
C ARG A 72 13.45 -6.71 -4.47
N ILE A 73 12.42 -7.55 -4.51
CA ILE A 73 11.04 -7.17 -4.84
C ILE A 73 10.13 -7.44 -3.65
N LEU A 74 9.45 -6.40 -3.14
CA LEU A 74 8.71 -6.43 -1.87
C LEU A 74 7.29 -5.84 -2.03
N PRO A 75 6.23 -6.66 -2.08
CA PRO A 75 4.86 -6.19 -1.93
C PRO A 75 4.56 -5.92 -0.44
N ASP A 76 4.67 -4.68 0.00
CA ASP A 76 4.66 -4.30 1.43
C ASP A 76 3.49 -3.40 1.85
N ILE A 77 2.69 -2.95 0.87
CA ILE A 77 1.42 -2.25 1.11
C ILE A 77 0.37 -2.89 0.19
N ILE A 78 -0.74 -3.32 0.77
CA ILE A 78 -1.86 -3.90 0.03
C ILE A 78 -3.12 -3.16 0.44
N ALA A 79 -3.89 -2.70 -0.52
CA ALA A 79 -5.14 -2.00 -0.26
C ALA A 79 -6.21 -2.51 -1.24
N GLY A 80 -7.44 -2.70 -0.77
CA GLY A 80 -8.51 -3.18 -1.64
C GLY A 80 -9.93 -2.95 -1.13
N ALA A 81 -10.87 -3.08 -2.05
CA ALA A 81 -12.31 -2.95 -1.81
C ALA A 81 -13.05 -4.12 -2.48
N SER A 82 -14.18 -4.54 -1.93
CA SER A 82 -15.02 -5.60 -2.53
C SER A 82 -14.22 -6.89 -2.80
N ALA A 83 -14.46 -7.53 -3.94
CA ALA A 83 -13.70 -8.71 -4.35
C ALA A 83 -12.19 -8.46 -4.52
N GLY A 84 -11.77 -7.22 -4.83
CA GLY A 84 -10.36 -6.82 -4.79
C GLY A 84 -9.78 -6.85 -3.37
N GLY A 85 -10.59 -6.48 -2.37
CA GLY A 85 -10.26 -6.60 -0.94
C GLY A 85 -10.03 -8.05 -0.53
N ILE A 86 -10.86 -8.99 -0.99
CA ILE A 86 -10.66 -10.43 -0.73
C ILE A 86 -9.28 -10.89 -1.25
N ASN A 87 -8.98 -10.65 -2.53
CA ASN A 87 -7.67 -11.03 -3.09
C ASN A 87 -6.51 -10.37 -2.34
N GLY A 88 -6.67 -9.11 -1.91
CA GLY A 88 -5.70 -8.40 -1.10
C GLY A 88 -5.46 -9.02 0.29
N ILE A 89 -6.53 -9.44 0.98
CA ILE A 89 -6.46 -10.09 2.29
C ILE A 89 -5.68 -11.41 2.21
N PHE A 90 -6.06 -12.27 1.26
CA PHE A 90 -5.39 -13.55 1.05
C PHE A 90 -3.93 -13.37 0.61
N LEU A 91 -3.63 -12.41 -0.26
CA LEU A 91 -2.27 -12.06 -0.65
C LEU A 91 -1.44 -11.59 0.55
N ALA A 92 -1.99 -10.72 1.40
CA ALA A 92 -1.30 -10.24 2.59
C ALA A 92 -0.96 -11.38 3.56
N GLN A 93 -1.93 -12.27 3.80
CA GLN A 93 -1.72 -13.49 4.60
C GLN A 93 -0.60 -14.35 4.02
N ALA A 94 -0.61 -14.61 2.70
CA ALA A 94 0.41 -15.42 2.03
C ALA A 94 1.81 -14.76 2.05
N VAL A 95 1.88 -13.43 1.92
CA VAL A 95 3.13 -12.65 1.96
C VAL A 95 3.77 -12.70 3.35
N GLU A 96 2.98 -12.47 4.40
CA GLU A 96 3.50 -12.40 5.78
C GLU A 96 3.82 -13.78 6.36
N THR A 97 2.99 -14.79 6.06
CA THR A 97 3.12 -16.12 6.68
C THR A 97 3.87 -17.15 5.83
N GLY A 98 4.06 -16.88 4.52
CA GLY A 98 4.63 -17.84 3.58
C GLY A 98 3.67 -18.93 3.11
N GLN A 99 2.39 -18.86 3.47
CA GLN A 99 1.34 -19.80 3.03
C GLN A 99 1.07 -19.75 1.52
N SER A 100 0.44 -20.80 0.98
CA SER A 100 0.06 -20.88 -0.43
C SER A 100 -1.22 -20.09 -0.73
N LEU A 101 -1.27 -19.47 -1.92
CA LEU A 101 -2.49 -18.87 -2.47
C LEU A 101 -3.37 -19.86 -3.26
N ASP A 102 -2.90 -21.09 -3.51
CA ASP A 102 -3.67 -22.08 -4.26
C ASP A 102 -5.05 -22.40 -3.66
N PRO A 103 -5.25 -22.43 -2.32
CA PRO A 103 -6.59 -22.59 -1.74
C PRO A 103 -7.58 -21.49 -2.16
N LEU A 104 -7.10 -20.26 -2.37
CA LEU A 104 -7.96 -19.19 -2.90
C LEU A 104 -8.30 -19.45 -4.38
N THR A 105 -7.37 -20.01 -5.17
CA THR A 105 -7.69 -20.44 -6.54
C THR A 105 -8.80 -21.49 -6.52
N GLU A 106 -8.73 -22.48 -5.64
CA GLU A 106 -9.77 -23.51 -5.51
C GLU A 106 -11.11 -22.91 -5.08
N LEU A 107 -11.09 -21.97 -4.12
CA LEU A 107 -12.29 -21.21 -3.73
C LEU A 107 -12.93 -20.53 -4.95
N TRP A 108 -12.16 -19.79 -5.74
CA TRP A 108 -12.69 -19.12 -6.93
C TRP A 108 -13.18 -20.11 -7.98
N MET A 109 -12.52 -21.25 -8.18
CA MET A 109 -12.93 -22.21 -9.21
C MET A 109 -14.20 -22.98 -8.83
N GLU A 110 -14.28 -23.44 -7.59
CA GLU A 110 -15.36 -24.33 -7.12
C GLU A 110 -16.57 -23.59 -6.55
N TYR A 111 -16.32 -22.49 -5.82
CA TYR A 111 -17.35 -21.86 -4.99
C TYR A 111 -17.87 -20.54 -5.53
N ALA A 112 -17.17 -19.92 -6.48
CA ALA A 112 -17.71 -18.80 -7.25
C ALA A 112 -18.73 -19.26 -8.32
N ASP A 113 -19.35 -20.41 -8.14
CA ASP A 113 -20.50 -20.84 -8.92
C ASP A 113 -21.79 -20.30 -8.30
N ILE A 114 -22.62 -19.66 -9.12
CA ILE A 114 -23.89 -19.09 -8.66
C ILE A 114 -24.77 -20.12 -7.93
N ASP A 115 -24.78 -21.39 -8.36
CA ASP A 115 -25.61 -22.44 -7.73
C ASP A 115 -25.12 -22.81 -6.31
N ARG A 116 -23.85 -22.55 -5.97
CA ARG A 116 -23.29 -22.75 -4.62
C ARG A 116 -23.39 -21.52 -3.74
N LEU A 117 -23.36 -20.34 -4.35
CA LEU A 117 -23.57 -19.09 -3.62
C LEU A 117 -25.04 -18.92 -3.22
N LEU A 118 -25.99 -19.48 -4.00
CA LEU A 118 -27.41 -19.43 -3.69
C LEU A 118 -27.74 -20.09 -2.35
N ASP A 119 -28.53 -19.39 -1.53
CA ASP A 119 -29.00 -19.92 -0.24
C ASP A 119 -29.70 -21.29 -0.40
N PRO A 120 -29.39 -22.31 0.42
CA PRO A 120 -30.11 -23.59 0.39
C PRO A 120 -31.63 -23.45 0.51
N ASP A 121 -32.15 -22.42 1.21
CA ASP A 121 -33.59 -22.11 1.30
C ASP A 121 -34.15 -21.37 0.06
N ALA A 122 -33.28 -20.86 -0.82
CA ALA A 122 -33.64 -20.31 -2.12
C ALA A 122 -33.78 -21.38 -3.22
N ARG A 123 -33.48 -22.65 -2.93
CA ARG A 123 -33.79 -23.78 -3.83
C ARG A 123 -35.31 -23.95 -3.88
N PRO A 124 -35.94 -24.06 -5.07
CA PRO A 124 -37.40 -24.02 -5.17
C PRO A 124 -38.03 -25.24 -4.50
N ALA A 125 -38.42 -25.10 -3.24
CA ALA A 125 -39.33 -25.98 -2.54
C ALA A 125 -40.75 -25.75 -3.10
N ALA A 126 -41.01 -26.34 -4.26
CA ALA A 126 -42.31 -26.84 -4.74
C ALA A 126 -42.29 -26.89 -6.28
N ARG A 127 -42.50 -28.09 -6.83
CA ARG A 127 -42.67 -28.35 -8.27
C ARG A 127 -43.87 -27.64 -8.93
N PHE A 128 -44.58 -26.74 -8.22
CA PHE A 128 -45.85 -26.16 -8.66
C PHE A 128 -46.04 -24.64 -8.47
N SER A 129 -45.08 -23.87 -7.93
CA SER A 129 -45.35 -22.46 -7.57
C SER A 129 -45.16 -21.39 -8.66
N LYS A 130 -44.69 -21.72 -9.88
CA LYS A 130 -44.47 -20.72 -10.96
C LYS A 130 -44.75 -21.22 -12.38
N PHE A 131 -45.87 -21.92 -12.64
CA PHE A 131 -46.25 -22.33 -14.00
C PHE A 131 -46.37 -21.16 -14.99
N TRP A 132 -46.69 -19.95 -14.50
CA TRP A 132 -46.84 -18.71 -15.28
C TRP A 132 -45.53 -18.04 -15.77
N ALA A 133 -44.35 -18.45 -15.29
CA ALA A 133 -43.08 -17.83 -15.67
C ALA A 133 -42.43 -18.56 -16.87
N SER A 134 -42.84 -19.80 -17.12
CA SER A 134 -42.40 -20.65 -18.24
C SER A 134 -42.69 -20.04 -19.61
N PRO A 135 -43.86 -19.42 -19.89
CA PRO A 135 -44.15 -18.83 -21.19
C PRO A 135 -43.29 -17.60 -21.49
N LEU A 136 -42.99 -16.77 -20.49
CA LEU A 136 -42.20 -15.54 -20.67
C LEU A 136 -40.70 -15.82 -20.87
N VAL A 137 -40.14 -16.80 -20.15
CA VAL A 137 -38.75 -17.26 -20.35
C VAL A 137 -38.59 -17.96 -21.71
N TRP A 138 -39.59 -18.73 -22.13
CA TRP A 138 -39.59 -19.40 -23.44
C TRP A 138 -39.81 -18.42 -24.60
N MET A 139 -40.55 -17.32 -24.38
CA MET A 139 -40.74 -16.24 -25.34
C MET A 139 -39.51 -15.31 -25.46
N ALA A 140 -38.75 -15.13 -24.37
CA ALA A 140 -37.45 -14.44 -24.39
C ALA A 140 -36.35 -15.31 -25.07
N ALA A 141 -36.34 -16.62 -24.79
CA ALA A 141 -35.36 -17.57 -25.34
C ALA A 141 -35.61 -17.99 -26.81
N ARG A 142 -36.75 -17.61 -27.43
CA ARG A 142 -37.11 -17.93 -28.82
C ARG A 142 -37.12 -16.75 -29.79
N ARG A 143 -36.70 -15.55 -29.37
CA ARG A 143 -36.55 -14.43 -30.32
C ARG A 143 -35.23 -14.62 -31.10
N PRO A 144 -35.27 -14.63 -32.45
CA PRO A 144 -34.03 -14.62 -33.24
C PRO A 144 -33.26 -13.34 -32.90
N GLY A 145 -32.08 -13.46 -32.30
CA GLY A 145 -31.27 -12.31 -31.87
C GLY A 145 -31.21 -12.06 -30.34
N ASP A 146 -31.44 -13.09 -29.52
CA ASP A 146 -31.25 -13.04 -28.07
C ASP A 146 -29.81 -12.66 -27.70
N THR A 147 -29.60 -11.90 -26.61
CA THR A 147 -28.26 -11.45 -26.17
C THR A 147 -27.35 -12.63 -25.85
N VAL A 148 -27.92 -13.76 -25.45
CA VAL A 148 -27.20 -15.01 -25.21
C VAL A 148 -26.70 -15.65 -26.53
N GLU A 149 -27.40 -15.47 -27.65
CA GLU A 149 -26.98 -15.98 -28.98
C GLU A 149 -25.89 -15.14 -29.64
N ARG A 150 -25.80 -13.83 -29.33
CA ARG A 150 -24.77 -12.94 -29.88
C ARG A 150 -23.47 -12.89 -29.09
N THR A 151 -23.50 -13.17 -27.79
CA THR A 151 -22.35 -12.90 -26.90
C THR A 151 -21.71 -14.16 -26.30
N VAL A 152 -22.46 -15.26 -26.13
CA VAL A 152 -21.97 -16.49 -25.47
C VAL A 152 -21.50 -17.52 -26.49
N ALA A 153 -20.37 -18.19 -26.22
CA ALA A 153 -19.84 -19.27 -27.06
C ALA A 153 -20.85 -20.44 -27.20
N PRO A 154 -21.02 -21.07 -28.38
CA PRO A 154 -22.07 -22.06 -28.62
C PRO A 154 -22.17 -23.19 -27.58
N GLU A 155 -21.01 -23.63 -27.07
CA GLU A 155 -20.85 -24.74 -26.14
C GLU A 155 -21.35 -24.45 -24.70
N THR A 156 -21.36 -23.18 -24.27
CA THR A 156 -21.74 -22.78 -22.89
C THR A 156 -23.13 -22.15 -22.81
N ARG A 157 -23.84 -21.98 -23.94
CA ARG A 157 -25.16 -21.34 -24.01
C ARG A 157 -26.23 -22.04 -23.17
N GLU A 158 -26.24 -23.37 -23.16
CA GLU A 158 -27.26 -24.12 -22.41
C GLU A 158 -27.04 -24.02 -20.90
N GLU A 159 -25.79 -24.09 -20.43
CA GLU A 159 -25.43 -23.93 -19.01
C GLU A 159 -25.82 -22.53 -18.51
N VAL A 160 -25.39 -21.50 -19.24
CA VAL A 160 -25.67 -20.10 -18.90
C VAL A 160 -27.17 -19.82 -18.92
N ARG A 161 -27.93 -20.32 -19.93
CA ARG A 161 -29.40 -20.19 -19.97
C ARG A 161 -30.06 -20.88 -18.79
N LEU A 162 -29.62 -22.09 -18.43
CA LEU A 162 -30.19 -22.86 -17.33
C LEU A 162 -29.96 -22.15 -15.98
N LYS A 163 -28.74 -21.71 -15.71
CA LYS A 163 -28.36 -20.99 -14.48
C LYS A 163 -29.02 -19.62 -14.38
N LEU A 164 -29.06 -18.86 -15.48
CA LEU A 164 -29.80 -17.59 -15.55
C LEU A 164 -31.30 -17.81 -15.28
N SER A 165 -31.89 -18.88 -15.80
CA SER A 165 -33.29 -19.22 -15.53
C SER A 165 -33.55 -19.59 -14.07
N ARG A 166 -32.58 -20.23 -13.38
CA ARG A 166 -32.67 -20.54 -11.94
C ARG A 166 -32.50 -19.28 -11.09
N PHE A 167 -31.55 -18.43 -11.44
CA PHE A 167 -31.33 -17.12 -10.81
C PHE A 167 -32.56 -16.22 -10.92
N ILE A 168 -33.24 -16.19 -12.08
CA ILE A 168 -34.49 -15.42 -12.25
C ILE A 168 -35.66 -16.06 -11.47
N ARG A 169 -35.58 -17.37 -11.18
CA ARG A 169 -36.64 -18.12 -10.47
C ARG A 169 -36.52 -18.07 -8.94
N SER A 170 -35.36 -17.72 -8.36
CA SER A 170 -35.21 -17.48 -6.92
C SER A 170 -36.06 -16.27 -6.47
N ARG A 171 -36.30 -16.11 -5.16
CA ARG A 171 -37.19 -15.06 -4.63
C ARG A 171 -36.64 -13.68 -4.99
N TRP A 172 -37.28 -13.00 -5.94
CA TRP A 172 -37.08 -11.58 -6.16
C TRP A 172 -37.43 -10.83 -4.86
N PHE A 173 -36.46 -10.09 -4.31
CA PHE A 173 -36.45 -9.26 -3.08
C PHE A 173 -35.60 -9.74 -1.89
N GLU A 174 -34.99 -10.94 -1.91
CA GLU A 174 -33.94 -11.34 -0.96
C GLU A 174 -32.59 -11.47 -1.71
N PRO A 175 -31.44 -11.10 -1.11
CA PRO A 175 -30.14 -11.32 -1.72
C PRO A 175 -30.03 -12.79 -2.13
N PRO A 176 -29.69 -13.09 -3.39
CA PRO A 176 -29.68 -14.46 -3.89
C PRO A 176 -28.68 -15.34 -3.11
N PHE A 177 -27.63 -14.73 -2.53
CA PHE A 177 -26.53 -15.44 -1.90
C PHE A 177 -26.60 -15.47 -0.36
N GLY A 178 -26.34 -16.62 0.25
CA GLY A 178 -26.40 -16.80 1.70
C GLY A 178 -25.18 -16.20 2.40
N GLY A 179 -25.38 -15.24 3.31
CA GLY A 179 -24.30 -14.56 4.05
C GLY A 179 -23.43 -15.52 4.86
N ALA A 180 -24.05 -16.32 5.73
CA ALA A 180 -23.37 -17.32 6.55
C ALA A 180 -22.62 -18.37 5.70
N GLY A 181 -23.17 -18.77 4.55
CA GLY A 181 -22.50 -19.67 3.60
C GLY A 181 -21.20 -19.08 3.05
N PHE A 182 -21.19 -17.78 2.76
CA PHE A 182 -19.98 -17.09 2.30
C PHE A 182 -18.95 -16.92 3.43
N SER A 183 -19.39 -16.59 4.64
CA SER A 183 -18.53 -16.53 5.83
C SER A 183 -17.84 -17.87 6.10
N ASN A 184 -18.60 -18.97 6.03
CA ASN A 184 -18.07 -20.33 6.13
C ASN A 184 -17.02 -20.61 5.05
N MET A 185 -17.31 -20.28 3.80
CA MET A 185 -16.39 -20.47 2.68
C MET A 185 -15.05 -19.73 2.86
N LEU A 186 -15.09 -18.48 3.34
CA LEU A 186 -13.88 -17.70 3.61
C LEU A 186 -13.05 -18.33 4.73
N LEU A 187 -13.70 -18.77 5.81
CA LEU A 187 -13.04 -19.47 6.91
C LEU A 187 -12.40 -20.79 6.44
N ASP A 188 -13.10 -21.58 5.61
CA ASP A 188 -12.57 -22.83 5.04
C ASP A 188 -11.33 -22.59 4.19
N ALA A 189 -11.29 -21.51 3.42
CA ALA A 189 -10.12 -21.16 2.63
C ALA A 189 -8.92 -20.75 3.49
N PHE A 190 -9.12 -19.98 4.57
CA PHE A 190 -8.03 -19.68 5.52
C PHE A 190 -7.56 -20.93 6.25
N GLU A 191 -8.47 -21.84 6.63
CA GLU A 191 -8.09 -23.13 7.20
C GLU A 191 -7.32 -24.00 6.22
N ALA A 192 -7.70 -24.02 4.94
CA ALA A 192 -6.97 -24.71 3.89
C ALA A 192 -5.56 -24.12 3.69
N MET A 193 -5.39 -22.79 3.72
CA MET A 193 -4.08 -22.14 3.73
C MET A 193 -3.23 -22.55 4.94
N ALA A 194 -3.86 -22.66 6.12
CA ALA A 194 -3.18 -23.05 7.35
C ALA A 194 -2.77 -24.54 7.38
N ARG A 195 -3.55 -25.42 6.74
CA ARG A 195 -3.26 -26.86 6.61
C ARG A 195 -2.22 -27.16 5.54
N ALA A 196 -2.11 -26.33 4.51
CA ALA A 196 -1.14 -26.49 3.45
C ALA A 196 0.30 -26.24 3.97
N PRO A 197 1.33 -26.90 3.41
CA PRO A 197 2.72 -26.61 3.76
C PRO A 197 3.05 -25.13 3.51
N ALA A 198 3.44 -24.41 4.56
CA ALA A 198 3.89 -23.04 4.47
C ALA A 198 5.39 -22.98 4.13
N GLY A 199 5.75 -22.08 3.22
CA GLY A 199 7.15 -21.70 3.01
C GLY A 199 7.62 -20.68 4.04
N THR A 200 8.83 -20.14 3.85
CA THR A 200 9.29 -18.98 4.62
C THR A 200 8.49 -17.72 4.26
N PRO A 201 8.29 -16.78 5.19
CA PRO A 201 7.73 -15.46 4.88
C PRO A 201 8.41 -14.77 3.69
N LEU A 202 7.65 -14.00 2.90
CA LEU A 202 8.17 -13.38 1.67
C LEU A 202 8.92 -12.08 1.94
N LEU A 203 8.57 -11.38 3.03
CA LEU A 203 9.22 -10.14 3.42
C LEU A 203 10.41 -10.41 4.36
N PRO A 204 11.53 -9.66 4.22
CA PRO A 204 12.68 -9.80 5.12
C PRO A 204 12.31 -9.51 6.59
N PRO A 205 13.04 -10.08 7.56
CA PRO A 205 12.89 -9.78 9.00
C PRO A 205 12.75 -8.28 9.28
N GLU A 206 11.84 -7.92 10.19
CA GLU A 206 11.53 -6.54 10.59
C GLU A 206 10.92 -5.65 9.50
N HIS A 207 10.70 -6.16 8.28
CA HIS A 207 10.01 -5.42 7.23
C HIS A 207 8.50 -5.45 7.45
N PRO A 208 7.83 -4.28 7.52
CA PRO A 208 6.41 -4.22 7.80
C PRO A 208 5.54 -4.54 6.58
N LEU A 209 4.37 -5.13 6.82
CA LEU A 209 3.28 -5.28 5.85
C LEU A 209 2.04 -4.56 6.37
N ASP A 210 1.46 -3.68 5.56
CA ASP A 210 0.15 -3.11 5.86
C ASP A 210 -0.90 -3.55 4.84
N LEU A 211 -2.08 -3.91 5.34
CA LEU A 211 -3.28 -4.21 4.57
C LEU A 211 -4.39 -3.24 4.96
N PHE A 212 -5.04 -2.64 3.97
CA PHE A 212 -6.22 -1.78 4.18
C PHE A 212 -7.39 -2.28 3.35
N VAL A 213 -8.51 -2.52 4.02
CA VAL A 213 -9.75 -2.96 3.37
C VAL A 213 -10.84 -1.93 3.64
N THR A 214 -11.50 -1.44 2.60
CA THR A 214 -12.61 -0.49 2.77
C THR A 214 -13.92 -1.20 3.00
N VAL A 215 -14.71 -0.64 3.90
CA VAL A 215 -16.06 -1.09 4.25
C VAL A 215 -16.93 0.15 4.43
N THR A 216 -18.22 0.02 4.15
CA THR A 216 -19.18 1.09 4.39
C THR A 216 -20.08 0.70 5.55
N ASP A 217 -20.19 1.55 6.56
CA ASP A 217 -21.22 1.47 7.60
C ASP A 217 -22.53 2.00 7.03
N PHE A 218 -23.56 1.17 7.00
CA PHE A 218 -24.87 1.54 6.46
C PHE A 218 -25.52 2.67 7.26
N ASP A 219 -25.50 2.58 8.59
CA ASP A 219 -26.10 3.59 9.46
C ASP A 219 -25.20 4.81 9.61
N GLY A 220 -23.88 4.61 9.44
CA GLY A 220 -22.87 5.63 9.62
C GLY A 220 -22.71 6.04 11.08
N TYR A 221 -21.78 6.95 11.30
CA TYR A 221 -21.45 7.42 12.64
C TYR A 221 -21.20 8.92 12.67
N ALA A 222 -21.58 9.56 13.79
CA ALA A 222 -21.37 10.98 13.99
C ALA A 222 -19.87 11.31 14.05
N GLN A 223 -19.41 12.19 13.15
CA GLN A 223 -18.07 12.74 13.07
C GLN A 223 -18.08 14.24 13.27
N SER A 224 -17.37 14.68 14.31
CA SER A 224 -17.13 16.10 14.54
C SER A 224 -16.04 16.59 13.58
N LEU A 225 -16.36 17.60 12.79
CA LEU A 225 -15.43 18.35 11.96
C LEU A 225 -15.21 19.71 12.58
N ALA A 226 -13.94 20.11 12.73
CA ALA A 226 -13.60 21.47 13.10
C ALA A 226 -13.76 22.38 11.89
N LEU A 227 -14.55 23.45 12.01
CA LEU A 227 -14.69 24.49 10.98
C LEU A 227 -14.36 25.85 11.57
N HIS A 228 -14.23 26.86 10.71
CA HIS A 228 -14.05 28.24 11.16
C HIS A 228 -15.32 28.78 11.85
N SER A 229 -16.50 28.52 11.28
CA SER A 229 -17.80 28.88 11.85
C SER A 229 -18.91 28.03 11.20
N PRO A 230 -19.71 27.27 11.98
CA PRO A 230 -19.59 27.07 13.43
C PRO A 230 -18.30 26.32 13.79
N PRO A 231 -17.68 26.52 14.97
CA PRO A 231 -16.39 25.89 15.30
C PRO A 231 -16.36 24.37 15.16
N HIS A 232 -17.51 23.74 15.36
CA HIS A 232 -17.71 22.31 15.18
C HIS A 232 -19.03 22.07 14.44
N VAL A 233 -19.00 21.15 13.48
CA VAL A 233 -20.20 20.53 12.91
C VAL A 233 -20.12 19.04 13.11
N ILE A 234 -21.27 18.39 13.32
CA ILE A 234 -21.37 16.94 13.35
C ILE A 234 -21.93 16.52 12.00
N GLU A 235 -21.18 15.70 11.27
CA GLU A 235 -21.62 15.06 10.03
C GLU A 235 -21.68 13.54 10.22
N THR A 236 -22.52 12.86 9.44
CA THR A 236 -22.55 11.40 9.44
C THR A 236 -21.49 10.89 8.47
N GLU A 237 -20.46 10.22 8.98
CA GLU A 237 -19.46 9.53 8.18
C GLU A 237 -19.83 8.05 8.08
N HIS A 238 -19.77 7.52 6.86
CA HIS A 238 -20.13 6.13 6.57
C HIS A 238 -18.91 5.28 6.20
N ARG A 239 -17.77 5.90 5.89
CA ARG A 239 -16.55 5.18 5.49
C ARG A 239 -15.86 4.57 6.69
N LEU A 240 -15.53 3.30 6.54
CA LEU A 240 -14.68 2.55 7.44
C LEU A 240 -13.49 1.96 6.68
N SER A 241 -12.34 1.91 7.34
CA SER A 241 -11.18 1.19 6.83
C SER A 241 -10.68 0.24 7.90
N ILE A 242 -10.71 -1.05 7.57
CA ILE A 242 -10.17 -2.09 8.43
C ILE A 242 -8.71 -2.28 8.04
N GLY A 243 -7.82 -1.89 8.96
CA GLY A 243 -6.37 -1.97 8.80
C GLY A 243 -5.78 -3.17 9.55
N PHE A 244 -4.82 -3.84 8.91
CA PHE A 244 -3.95 -4.83 9.53
C PHE A 244 -2.51 -4.42 9.29
N SER A 245 -1.68 -4.51 10.33
CA SER A 245 -0.26 -4.15 10.25
C SER A 245 0.56 -5.24 10.92
N ALA A 246 1.51 -5.81 10.20
CA ALA A 246 2.53 -6.68 10.75
C ALA A 246 3.88 -5.97 10.72
N ARG A 247 4.64 -6.07 11.81
CA ARG A 247 5.97 -5.45 11.95
C ARG A 247 7.11 -6.39 11.55
N GLY A 248 6.80 -7.63 11.17
CA GLY A 248 7.79 -8.63 10.78
C GLY A 248 8.75 -9.07 11.91
N ARG A 249 8.33 -8.95 13.18
CA ARG A 249 9.09 -9.38 14.37
C ARG A 249 8.52 -10.67 14.96
N GLY A 250 9.38 -11.59 15.38
CA GLY A 250 8.97 -12.82 16.06
C GLY A 250 8.30 -13.84 15.12
N LYS A 251 7.35 -14.61 15.65
CA LYS A 251 6.52 -15.53 14.86
C LYS A 251 5.61 -14.69 13.96
N ARG A 252 5.77 -14.83 12.64
CA ARG A 252 5.00 -14.07 11.64
C ARG A 252 3.58 -14.62 11.49
N ASP A 253 2.78 -14.39 12.52
CA ASP A 253 1.32 -14.53 12.46
C ASP A 253 0.74 -13.16 12.07
N PHE A 254 -0.06 -13.10 11.00
CA PHE A 254 -0.57 -11.82 10.47
C PHE A 254 -1.80 -11.32 11.24
N ALA A 255 -2.86 -12.12 11.31
CA ALA A 255 -4.05 -11.90 12.11
C ALA A 255 -4.81 -13.23 12.32
N ASP A 256 -5.76 -13.27 13.26
CA ASP A 256 -6.67 -14.41 13.37
C ASP A 256 -7.52 -14.53 12.09
N ALA A 257 -7.71 -15.74 11.60
CA ALA A 257 -8.53 -15.97 10.40
C ALA A 257 -9.99 -15.48 10.55
N ALA A 258 -10.52 -15.36 11.77
CA ALA A 258 -11.81 -14.73 12.01
C ALA A 258 -11.79 -13.22 11.70
N GLU A 259 -10.72 -12.51 12.06
CA GLU A 259 -10.55 -11.08 11.74
C GLU A 259 -10.42 -10.87 10.22
N LEU A 260 -9.68 -11.74 9.54
CA LEU A 260 -9.51 -11.68 8.09
C LEU A 260 -10.80 -12.04 7.35
N ALA A 261 -11.54 -13.05 7.83
CA ALA A 261 -12.85 -13.41 7.30
C ALA A 261 -13.88 -12.30 7.51
N PHE A 262 -13.87 -11.64 8.67
CA PHE A 262 -14.68 -10.45 8.94
C PHE A 262 -14.44 -9.38 7.89
N ALA A 263 -13.18 -9.00 7.67
CA ALA A 263 -12.83 -7.96 6.69
C ALA A 263 -13.22 -8.35 5.26
N ALA A 264 -12.97 -9.61 4.88
CA ALA A 264 -13.28 -10.15 3.55
C ALA A 264 -14.80 -10.19 3.28
N ARG A 265 -15.59 -10.65 4.26
CA ARG A 265 -17.03 -10.75 4.17
C ARG A 265 -17.68 -9.36 4.18
N ALA A 266 -17.22 -8.46 5.05
CA ALA A 266 -17.73 -7.09 5.15
C ALA A 266 -17.50 -6.33 3.84
N THR A 267 -16.28 -6.33 3.32
CA THR A 267 -15.95 -5.59 2.09
C THR A 267 -16.70 -6.11 0.87
N ALA A 268 -17.06 -7.40 0.82
CA ALA A 268 -17.77 -8.02 -0.29
C ALA A 268 -19.31 -8.04 -0.16
N SER A 269 -19.88 -7.31 0.81
CA SER A 269 -21.33 -7.22 1.05
C SER A 269 -22.04 -6.30 0.05
N PHE A 270 -22.03 -6.67 -1.23
CA PHE A 270 -22.51 -5.82 -2.33
C PHE A 270 -24.05 -5.79 -2.41
N PRO A 271 -24.69 -4.60 -2.28
CA PRO A 271 -26.15 -4.48 -2.32
C PRO A 271 -26.79 -5.10 -3.57
N GLY A 272 -27.77 -5.98 -3.34
CA GLY A 272 -28.51 -6.69 -4.39
C GLY A 272 -27.86 -7.99 -4.88
N ALA A 273 -26.61 -8.27 -4.52
CA ALA A 273 -25.96 -9.56 -4.80
C ALA A 273 -25.70 -10.32 -3.48
N PHE A 274 -25.01 -9.70 -2.53
CA PHE A 274 -24.68 -10.28 -1.23
C PHE A 274 -25.40 -9.52 -0.11
N PRO A 275 -25.91 -10.21 0.93
CA PRO A 275 -26.55 -9.55 2.06
C PRO A 275 -25.56 -8.68 2.83
N PRO A 276 -26.04 -7.60 3.48
CA PRO A 276 -25.24 -6.87 4.46
C PRO A 276 -24.65 -7.81 5.50
N PHE A 277 -23.47 -7.48 5.99
CA PHE A 277 -22.76 -8.25 6.99
C PHE A 277 -22.90 -7.59 8.36
N THR A 278 -22.98 -8.41 9.41
CA THR A 278 -22.98 -7.95 10.80
C THR A 278 -21.99 -8.77 11.60
N VAL A 279 -21.53 -8.25 12.75
CA VAL A 279 -20.66 -9.02 13.64
C VAL A 279 -21.36 -10.31 14.11
N ARG A 280 -22.67 -10.23 14.37
CA ARG A 280 -23.50 -11.37 14.79
C ARG A 280 -23.48 -12.52 13.79
N GLU A 281 -23.49 -12.23 12.48
CA GLU A 281 -23.38 -13.26 11.44
C GLU A 281 -22.12 -14.10 11.63
N LEU A 282 -20.98 -13.46 11.88
CA LEU A 282 -19.72 -14.18 12.08
C LEU A 282 -19.68 -14.89 13.43
N ASP A 283 -20.22 -14.29 14.49
CA ASP A 283 -20.29 -14.92 15.81
C ASP A 283 -21.11 -16.21 15.76
N ASP A 284 -22.27 -16.20 15.10
CA ASP A 284 -23.13 -17.36 14.92
C ASP A 284 -22.42 -18.46 14.11
N VAL A 285 -21.76 -18.09 13.00
CA VAL A 285 -20.96 -19.03 12.20
C VAL A 285 -19.81 -19.65 12.99
N LEU A 286 -19.12 -18.86 13.83
CA LEU A 286 -18.03 -19.36 14.66
C LEU A 286 -18.54 -20.27 15.78
N ALA A 287 -19.71 -19.96 16.36
CA ALA A 287 -20.37 -20.80 17.36
C ALA A 287 -20.81 -22.14 16.77
N GLU A 288 -21.40 -22.15 15.57
CA GLU A 288 -21.74 -23.37 14.83
C GLU A 288 -20.52 -24.24 14.50
N ARG A 289 -19.36 -23.60 14.28
CA ARG A 289 -18.07 -24.26 14.03
C ARG A 289 -17.34 -24.73 15.28
N ASP A 290 -17.86 -24.44 16.48
CA ASP A 290 -17.15 -24.64 17.75
C ASP A 290 -15.74 -24.00 17.75
N ARG A 291 -15.63 -22.81 17.14
CA ARG A 291 -14.37 -22.07 17.01
C ARG A 291 -14.37 -20.84 17.90
N ALA A 292 -13.44 -20.78 18.84
CA ALA A 292 -13.22 -19.60 19.66
C ALA A 292 -12.58 -18.45 18.86
N TRP A 293 -12.91 -17.20 19.25
CA TRP A 293 -12.26 -15.99 18.77
C TRP A 293 -11.77 -15.13 19.96
N PRO A 294 -10.62 -15.50 20.57
CA PRO A 294 -10.14 -14.84 21.80
C PRO A 294 -9.86 -13.33 21.65
N GLY A 295 -9.49 -12.88 20.44
CA GLY A 295 -9.18 -11.48 20.14
C GLY A 295 -10.39 -10.61 19.75
N ARG A 296 -11.61 -11.15 19.77
CA ARG A 296 -12.83 -10.50 19.24
C ARG A 296 -12.99 -9.05 19.68
N ASP A 297 -13.05 -8.78 20.97
CA ASP A 297 -13.37 -7.43 21.47
C ASP A 297 -12.24 -6.44 21.18
N ALA A 298 -10.98 -6.89 21.22
CA ALA A 298 -9.83 -6.08 20.84
C ALA A 298 -9.86 -5.72 19.34
N PHE A 299 -10.27 -6.67 18.49
CA PHE A 299 -10.49 -6.43 17.08
C PHE A 299 -11.63 -5.45 16.83
N LEU A 300 -12.80 -5.63 17.45
CA LEU A 300 -13.94 -4.74 17.27
C LEU A 300 -13.65 -3.31 17.75
N LYS A 301 -12.93 -3.16 18.87
CA LYS A 301 -12.44 -1.86 19.34
C LYS A 301 -11.53 -1.19 18.32
N ARG A 302 -10.72 -1.95 17.57
CA ARG A 302 -9.83 -1.43 16.52
C ARG A 302 -10.55 -1.13 15.21
N ALA A 303 -11.42 -2.03 14.76
CA ALA A 303 -12.09 -1.97 13.46
C ALA A 303 -13.33 -1.05 13.47
N LEU A 304 -14.04 -1.00 14.59
CA LEU A 304 -15.29 -0.25 14.80
C LEU A 304 -15.22 0.58 16.10
N PRO A 305 -14.22 1.48 16.26
CA PRO A 305 -13.93 2.11 17.54
C PRO A 305 -15.11 2.90 18.11
N ARG A 306 -15.89 3.59 17.26
CA ARG A 306 -17.03 4.41 17.71
C ARG A 306 -18.24 3.57 18.08
N GLN A 307 -18.55 2.57 17.27
CA GLN A 307 -19.65 1.64 17.52
C GLN A 307 -19.36 0.81 18.78
N PHE A 308 -18.11 0.38 18.96
CA PHE A 308 -17.66 -0.32 20.17
C PHE A 308 -17.77 0.57 21.42
N ALA A 309 -17.33 1.84 21.35
CA ALA A 309 -17.49 2.78 22.46
C ALA A 309 -18.95 3.03 22.84
N LEU A 310 -19.88 2.89 21.89
CA LEU A 310 -21.33 3.01 22.12
C LEU A 310 -22.01 1.70 22.53
N GLY A 311 -21.26 0.58 22.62
CA GLY A 311 -21.83 -0.75 22.89
C GLY A 311 -22.75 -1.26 21.78
N LYS A 312 -22.51 -0.81 20.54
CA LYS A 312 -23.30 -1.13 19.33
C LYS A 312 -22.45 -1.77 18.23
N ALA A 313 -21.26 -2.26 18.54
CA ALA A 313 -20.40 -2.89 17.53
C ALA A 313 -21.10 -4.09 16.88
N GLU A 314 -21.82 -4.88 17.68
CA GLU A 314 -22.55 -6.08 17.25
C GLU A 314 -23.65 -5.79 16.23
N ASP A 315 -24.25 -4.61 16.33
CA ASP A 315 -25.39 -4.18 15.53
C ASP A 315 -24.95 -3.38 14.29
N ALA A 316 -23.65 -3.14 14.11
CA ALA A 316 -23.12 -2.43 12.96
C ALA A 316 -23.42 -3.21 11.67
N VAL A 317 -24.17 -2.58 10.76
CA VAL A 317 -24.53 -3.15 9.46
C VAL A 317 -23.51 -2.69 8.42
N LEU A 318 -22.69 -3.63 7.96
CA LEU A 318 -21.59 -3.39 7.05
C LEU A 318 -21.96 -3.79 5.62
N ILE A 319 -21.71 -2.87 4.68
CA ILE A 319 -21.89 -3.08 3.25
C ILE A 319 -20.58 -2.85 2.49
N ASP A 320 -20.58 -3.20 1.21
CA ASP A 320 -19.40 -3.15 0.35
C ASP A 320 -18.71 -1.77 0.35
N GLY A 321 -17.38 -1.79 0.51
CA GLY A 321 -16.55 -0.58 0.51
C GLY A 321 -16.55 0.18 -0.82
N SER A 322 -16.83 -0.50 -1.93
CA SER A 322 -16.93 0.10 -3.27
C SER A 322 -18.14 1.02 -3.47
N VAL A 323 -19.13 0.98 -2.57
CA VAL A 323 -20.28 1.91 -2.57
C VAL A 323 -19.79 3.34 -2.43
N LEU A 324 -18.84 3.57 -1.52
CA LEU A 324 -18.26 4.87 -1.18
C LEU A 324 -16.84 5.08 -1.71
N ALA A 325 -16.00 4.05 -1.66
CA ALA A 325 -14.58 4.13 -1.99
C ALA A 325 -14.10 2.88 -2.73
N ASN A 326 -14.17 2.93 -4.07
CA ASN A 326 -13.79 1.80 -4.92
C ASN A 326 -12.27 1.55 -5.01
N ALA A 327 -11.44 2.47 -4.48
CA ALA A 327 -10.00 2.34 -4.46
C ALA A 327 -9.37 3.11 -3.25
N PRO A 328 -8.87 2.42 -2.22
CA PRO A 328 -8.28 3.03 -1.01
C PRO A 328 -6.87 3.62 -1.22
N PHE A 329 -6.71 4.54 -2.17
CA PHE A 329 -5.42 5.20 -2.39
C PHE A 329 -4.98 6.03 -1.19
N ALA A 330 -5.90 6.75 -0.53
CA ALA A 330 -5.57 7.62 0.59
C ALA A 330 -4.91 6.85 1.75
N GLN A 331 -5.44 5.67 2.07
CA GLN A 331 -4.91 4.79 3.11
C GLN A 331 -3.51 4.27 2.73
N ALA A 332 -3.35 3.82 1.48
CA ALA A 332 -2.07 3.34 0.99
C ALA A 332 -1.00 4.46 0.92
N ILE A 333 -1.39 5.69 0.56
CA ILE A 333 -0.52 6.89 0.60
C ILE A 333 -0.12 7.23 2.04
N GLY A 334 -1.04 7.11 3.00
CA GLY A 334 -0.76 7.29 4.42
C GLY A 334 0.34 6.34 4.92
N ALA A 335 0.28 5.07 4.53
CA ALA A 335 1.26 4.05 4.92
C ALA A 335 2.67 4.31 4.39
N LEU A 336 2.83 5.02 3.26
CA LEU A 336 4.14 5.38 2.73
C LEU A 336 4.98 6.23 3.69
N ARG A 337 4.33 7.06 4.52
CA ARG A 337 5.04 8.00 5.41
C ARG A 337 5.93 7.29 6.43
N ASN A 338 5.60 6.04 6.78
CA ASN A 338 6.23 5.29 7.87
C ASN A 338 7.04 4.08 7.36
N ARG A 339 7.62 4.17 6.16
CA ARG A 339 8.40 3.07 5.56
C ARG A 339 9.90 3.31 5.70
N PRO A 340 10.59 2.68 6.68
CA PRO A 340 12.05 2.76 6.74
C PRO A 340 12.63 2.07 5.50
N SER A 341 13.70 2.65 4.95
CA SER A 341 14.51 1.98 3.94
C SER A 341 15.92 1.82 4.44
N ARG A 342 16.53 0.65 4.19
CA ARG A 342 17.97 0.39 4.33
C ARG A 342 18.71 0.42 2.98
N ARG A 343 18.01 0.63 1.87
CA ARG A 343 18.55 0.54 0.49
C ARG A 343 17.96 1.59 -0.44
N GLU A 344 18.48 1.69 -1.66
CA GLU A 344 17.79 2.45 -2.71
C GLU A 344 16.42 1.81 -2.98
N VAL A 345 15.36 2.62 -3.01
CA VAL A 345 13.98 2.15 -3.20
C VAL A 345 13.40 2.73 -4.48
N ASP A 346 12.84 1.87 -5.33
CA ASP A 346 11.90 2.28 -6.38
C ASP A 346 10.49 1.93 -5.91
N ARG A 347 9.74 2.95 -5.46
CA ARG A 347 8.37 2.77 -4.96
C ARG A 347 7.38 2.84 -6.11
N ARG A 348 6.57 1.78 -6.27
CA ARG A 348 5.50 1.70 -7.27
C ARG A 348 4.14 1.58 -6.61
N PHE A 349 3.23 2.50 -6.93
CA PHE A 349 1.80 2.26 -6.77
C PHE A 349 1.31 1.46 -7.96
N VAL A 350 0.97 0.19 -7.75
CA VAL A 350 0.45 -0.68 -8.80
C VAL A 350 -1.04 -0.87 -8.54
N TYR A 351 -1.88 -0.31 -9.40
CA TYR A 351 -3.32 -0.53 -9.32
C TYR A 351 -3.81 -1.49 -10.39
N ILE A 352 -4.71 -2.39 -9.98
CA ILE A 352 -5.29 -3.39 -10.86
C ILE A 352 -6.66 -2.88 -11.28
N ASP A 353 -6.81 -2.53 -12.56
CA ASP A 353 -8.07 -2.02 -13.13
C ASP A 353 -8.49 -2.90 -14.32
N PRO A 354 -9.42 -3.84 -14.09
CA PRO A 354 -9.83 -4.77 -15.12
C PRO A 354 -10.85 -4.17 -16.11
N LYS A 355 -11.31 -2.91 -15.92
CA LYS A 355 -12.35 -2.28 -16.76
C LYS A 355 -12.27 -0.73 -16.82
N PRO A 356 -11.23 -0.15 -17.44
CA PRO A 356 -11.05 1.30 -17.46
C PRO A 356 -12.04 2.05 -18.40
N HIS A 357 -12.67 1.39 -19.39
CA HIS A 357 -13.62 2.01 -20.32
C HIS A 357 -15.08 2.12 -19.84
N SER A 358 -15.42 1.64 -18.63
CA SER A 358 -16.78 1.79 -18.07
C SER A 358 -17.04 3.18 -17.46
N ARG A 359 -16.51 4.25 -18.07
CA ARG A 359 -16.87 5.63 -17.73
C ARG A 359 -18.07 6.08 -18.54
N SER A 360 -19.08 6.58 -17.84
CA SER A 360 -20.30 7.19 -18.38
C SER A 360 -20.08 8.54 -19.08
N ILE A 361 -18.85 8.99 -19.34
CA ILE A 361 -18.58 10.23 -20.08
C ILE A 361 -17.28 10.05 -20.88
N ARG A 362 -17.37 10.00 -22.21
CA ARG A 362 -16.23 10.15 -23.12
C ARG A 362 -15.97 11.63 -23.33
N LEU A 363 -14.84 12.14 -22.85
CA LEU A 363 -14.32 13.46 -23.20
C LEU A 363 -13.33 13.31 -24.36
N THR A 364 -13.47 14.15 -25.38
CA THR A 364 -12.50 14.20 -26.48
C THR A 364 -11.20 14.87 -26.03
N ARG A 365 -10.13 14.74 -26.83
CA ARG A 365 -8.77 15.28 -26.59
C ARG A 365 -8.72 16.81 -26.38
N GLY A 366 -9.84 17.51 -26.57
CA GLY A 366 -10.02 18.96 -26.35
C GLY A 366 -10.97 19.34 -25.20
N GLY A 367 -11.42 18.40 -24.36
CA GLY A 367 -12.25 18.71 -23.19
C GLY A 367 -13.75 18.93 -23.46
N GLU A 368 -14.20 18.76 -24.70
CA GLU A 368 -15.63 18.81 -25.05
C GLU A 368 -16.29 17.41 -24.89
N PRO A 369 -17.50 17.32 -24.30
CA PRO A 369 -18.28 16.09 -24.27
C PRO A 369 -18.63 15.67 -25.70
N GLN A 370 -18.33 14.42 -26.08
CA GLN A 370 -18.71 13.93 -27.39
C GLN A 370 -20.22 13.72 -27.41
N HIS A 371 -20.96 14.56 -28.15
CA HIS A 371 -22.39 14.35 -28.39
C HIS A 371 -22.59 12.96 -29.04
N LEU A 372 -23.49 12.16 -28.47
CA LEU A 372 -23.96 10.91 -29.04
C LEU A 372 -24.47 11.18 -30.46
N SER A 373 -24.05 10.37 -31.43
CA SER A 373 -24.61 10.40 -32.78
C SER A 373 -26.14 10.28 -32.71
N GLU A 374 -26.87 11.11 -33.46
CA GLU A 374 -28.34 11.06 -33.53
C GLU A 374 -28.79 9.63 -33.89
N GLY A 375 -29.37 8.92 -32.92
CA GLY A 375 -29.91 7.56 -33.10
C GLY A 375 -29.49 6.52 -32.05
N GLU A 376 -28.48 6.77 -31.22
CA GLU A 376 -28.11 5.86 -30.12
C GLU A 376 -28.77 6.27 -28.79
N HIS A 377 -29.73 5.47 -28.33
CA HIS A 377 -30.27 5.61 -26.98
C HIS A 377 -29.20 5.26 -25.94
N PRO A 378 -29.01 6.06 -24.87
CA PRO A 378 -28.17 5.65 -23.75
C PRO A 378 -28.71 4.32 -23.20
N PRO A 379 -27.85 3.30 -22.99
CA PRO A 379 -28.31 2.03 -22.46
C PRO A 379 -29.02 2.26 -21.12
N LEU A 380 -30.18 1.62 -20.94
CA LEU A 380 -30.92 1.64 -19.68
C LEU A 380 -29.95 1.30 -18.52
N PRO A 381 -29.96 2.05 -17.41
CA PRO A 381 -29.12 1.73 -16.26
C PRO A 381 -29.41 0.30 -15.81
N GLY A 382 -28.36 -0.53 -15.71
CA GLY A 382 -28.51 -1.92 -15.29
C GLY A 382 -29.10 -2.04 -13.88
N PHE A 383 -29.73 -3.17 -13.59
CA PHE A 383 -30.41 -3.48 -12.32
C PHE A 383 -29.66 -3.00 -11.06
N PHE A 384 -28.36 -3.29 -10.95
CA PHE A 384 -27.54 -2.87 -9.81
C PHE A 384 -27.30 -1.37 -9.75
N ARG A 385 -27.21 -0.67 -10.89
CA ARG A 385 -27.17 0.80 -10.92
C ARG A 385 -28.48 1.40 -10.44
N THR A 386 -29.62 0.74 -10.67
CA THR A 386 -30.92 1.16 -10.18
C THR A 386 -31.07 0.92 -8.67
N VAL A 387 -30.61 -0.22 -8.15
CA VAL A 387 -30.57 -0.49 -6.69
C VAL A 387 -29.63 0.47 -5.98
N LEU A 388 -28.39 0.64 -6.49
CA LEU A 388 -27.44 1.61 -5.94
C LEU A 388 -27.91 3.06 -6.09
N GLY A 389 -28.64 3.38 -7.17
CA GLY A 389 -29.22 4.71 -7.39
C GLY A 389 -30.41 5.02 -6.48
N ALA A 390 -31.10 3.99 -5.98
CA ALA A 390 -32.18 4.14 -5.01
C ALA A 390 -31.68 4.39 -3.57
N MET A 391 -30.42 4.07 -3.27
CA MET A 391 -29.77 4.37 -1.97
C MET A 391 -29.20 5.81 -1.93
N SER A 392 -29.95 6.78 -2.46
CA SER A 392 -29.51 8.15 -2.80
C SER A 392 -28.96 8.99 -1.64
N ASP A 393 -29.05 8.52 -0.40
CA ASP A 393 -28.65 9.25 0.81
C ASP A 393 -27.15 9.14 1.13
N ILE A 394 -26.41 8.24 0.47
CA ILE A 394 -24.97 8.02 0.70
C ILE A 394 -24.14 8.80 -0.35
N PRO A 395 -23.43 9.89 0.02
CA PRO A 395 -22.66 10.71 -0.92
C PRO A 395 -21.45 9.97 -1.47
N ARG A 396 -21.36 9.86 -2.80
CA ARG A 396 -20.31 9.10 -3.50
C ARG A 396 -19.18 10.02 -3.94
N GLU A 397 -17.97 9.77 -3.46
CA GLU A 397 -16.77 10.34 -4.04
C GLU A 397 -16.17 9.36 -5.05
N GLN A 398 -16.09 9.77 -6.32
CA GLN A 398 -15.20 9.12 -7.28
C GLN A 398 -14.25 10.15 -7.85
N PRO A 399 -13.02 10.20 -7.33
CA PRO A 399 -11.97 10.71 -8.17
C PRO A 399 -10.68 9.91 -7.99
N ILE A 400 -10.59 8.78 -8.71
CA ILE A 400 -9.30 8.17 -9.06
C ILE A 400 -8.35 9.26 -9.56
N ARG A 401 -8.89 10.18 -10.36
CA ARG A 401 -8.19 11.36 -10.86
C ARG A 401 -7.57 12.18 -9.73
N ASP A 402 -8.32 12.58 -8.71
CA ASP A 402 -7.80 13.45 -7.65
C ASP A 402 -6.74 12.72 -6.80
N ASN A 403 -6.90 11.41 -6.57
CA ASN A 403 -5.88 10.59 -5.90
C ASN A 403 -4.60 10.44 -6.74
N LEU A 404 -4.72 10.17 -8.04
CA LEU A 404 -3.59 10.10 -8.95
C LEU A 404 -2.92 11.47 -9.15
N GLU A 405 -3.70 12.54 -9.23
CA GLU A 405 -3.23 13.92 -9.26
C GLU A 405 -2.51 14.27 -7.96
N ALA A 406 -2.98 13.82 -6.79
CA ALA A 406 -2.29 14.00 -5.52
C ALA A 406 -0.91 13.30 -5.52
N ILE A 407 -0.84 12.05 -6.00
CA ILE A 407 0.44 11.33 -6.15
C ILE A 407 1.35 12.04 -7.15
N GLU A 408 0.84 12.46 -8.31
CA GLU A 408 1.61 13.17 -9.33
C GLU A 408 2.09 14.54 -8.83
N ASN A 409 1.25 15.29 -8.11
CA ASN A 409 1.58 16.57 -7.47
C ASN A 409 2.74 16.38 -6.50
N ARG A 410 2.66 15.37 -5.62
CA ARG A 410 3.74 14.96 -4.72
C ARG A 410 5.01 14.61 -5.47
N SER A 411 4.93 13.75 -6.50
CA SER A 411 6.09 13.36 -7.31
C SER A 411 6.70 14.53 -8.10
N ARG A 412 5.89 15.48 -8.58
CA ARG A 412 6.37 16.74 -9.21
C ARG A 412 7.09 17.62 -8.21
N ARG A 413 6.57 17.74 -6.99
CA ARG A 413 7.19 18.48 -5.88
C ARG A 413 8.54 17.89 -5.49
N ILE A 414 8.62 16.57 -5.34
CA ILE A 414 9.87 15.85 -5.04
C ILE A 414 10.93 16.08 -6.13
N ARG A 415 10.54 15.98 -7.42
CA ARG A 415 11.44 16.26 -8.55
C ARG A 415 11.95 17.70 -8.55
N ARG A 416 11.07 18.67 -8.29
CA ARG A 416 11.45 20.09 -8.16
C ARG A 416 12.41 20.30 -6.99
N MET A 417 12.16 19.65 -5.85
CA MET A 417 13.03 19.70 -4.69
C MET A 417 14.43 19.19 -5.00
N ARG A 418 14.52 18.05 -5.72
CA ARG A 418 15.79 17.50 -6.17
C ARG A 418 16.55 18.50 -7.03
N GLN A 419 15.89 19.12 -8.02
CA GLN A 419 16.52 20.16 -8.86
C GLN A 419 17.04 21.35 -8.04
N ILE A 420 16.28 21.82 -7.03
CA ILE A 420 16.69 22.90 -6.14
C ILE A 420 17.94 22.49 -5.33
N MET A 421 17.94 21.30 -4.71
CA MET A 421 19.11 20.80 -3.97
C MET A 421 20.35 20.69 -4.86
N GLU A 422 20.20 20.14 -6.07
CA GLU A 422 21.30 19.99 -7.02
C GLU A 422 21.88 21.36 -7.45
N ALA A 423 21.03 22.38 -7.61
CA ALA A 423 21.43 23.74 -7.97
C ALA A 423 22.10 24.51 -6.82
N MET A 424 21.69 24.29 -5.57
CA MET A 424 22.28 24.95 -4.40
C MET A 424 23.63 24.35 -4.00
N ARG A 425 23.90 23.10 -4.40
CA ARG A 425 25.06 22.34 -3.93
C ARG A 425 26.40 23.05 -4.09
N PRO A 426 26.78 23.62 -5.25
CA PRO A 426 28.10 24.24 -5.39
C PRO A 426 28.34 25.37 -4.37
N GLN A 427 27.32 26.19 -4.12
CA GLN A 427 27.40 27.27 -3.15
C GLN A 427 27.49 26.76 -1.71
N ILE A 428 26.68 25.75 -1.36
CA ILE A 428 26.71 25.14 -0.02
C ILE A 428 28.07 24.49 0.25
N GLU A 429 28.63 23.76 -0.72
CA GLU A 429 29.95 23.15 -0.58
C GLU A 429 31.04 24.23 -0.38
N GLN A 430 30.99 25.33 -1.12
CA GLN A 430 31.89 26.47 -0.94
C GLN A 430 31.74 27.13 0.45
N ASP A 431 30.51 27.32 0.94
CA ASP A 431 30.24 27.91 2.26
C ASP A 431 30.71 27.00 3.40
N VAL A 432 30.51 25.69 3.27
CA VAL A 432 31.06 24.70 4.22
C VAL A 432 32.58 24.78 4.20
N GLU A 433 33.23 24.70 3.05
CA GLU A 433 34.69 24.74 2.95
C GLU A 433 35.30 26.02 3.52
N SER A 434 34.73 27.17 3.21
CA SER A 434 35.23 28.47 3.72
C SER A 434 35.06 28.61 5.23
N SER A 435 34.01 28.02 5.82
CA SER A 435 33.72 28.09 7.25
C SER A 435 34.70 27.29 8.11
N PHE A 436 35.35 26.29 7.51
CA PHE A 436 36.38 25.49 8.18
C PHE A 436 37.80 25.94 7.82
N GLY A 437 37.93 27.01 7.01
CA GLY A 437 39.19 27.58 6.54
C GLY A 437 39.98 26.60 5.66
N GLY A 438 40.92 27.08 4.85
CA GLY A 438 41.90 26.21 4.16
C GLY A 438 42.83 25.41 5.10
N THR A 439 42.44 25.22 6.37
CA THR A 439 43.14 24.39 7.34
C THR A 439 43.00 22.94 6.92
N LEU A 440 44.03 22.48 6.20
CA LEU A 440 44.65 21.16 6.32
C LEU A 440 43.84 20.20 7.21
N PHE A 441 43.08 19.34 6.54
CA PHE A 441 42.48 18.08 7.00
C PHE A 441 41.03 18.09 7.53
N LEU A 442 40.08 18.42 6.64
CA LEU A 442 38.79 17.70 6.53
C LEU A 442 38.97 16.21 6.16
N ASP A 443 40.18 15.65 6.28
CA ASP A 443 40.46 14.26 5.91
C ASP A 443 40.46 13.34 7.12
N ARG A 444 40.43 13.83 8.36
CA ARG A 444 40.53 12.99 9.57
C ARG A 444 39.38 13.24 10.54
N PRO A 445 38.19 12.68 10.28
CA PRO A 445 37.09 12.75 11.22
C PRO A 445 37.46 11.97 12.48
N THR A 446 37.18 12.59 13.63
CA THR A 446 37.05 11.91 14.93
C THR A 446 35.68 12.29 15.48
N PRO A 447 35.08 11.53 16.42
CA PRO A 447 33.76 11.87 16.96
C PRO A 447 33.71 13.30 17.50
N ALA A 448 34.71 13.69 18.30
CA ALA A 448 34.83 15.06 18.82
C ALA A 448 34.99 16.13 17.73
N ARG A 449 35.67 15.82 16.61
CA ARG A 449 35.77 16.75 15.47
C ARG A 449 34.45 16.85 14.71
N LEU A 450 33.77 15.74 14.47
CA LEU A 450 32.46 15.72 13.83
C LEU A 450 31.43 16.53 14.63
N ALA A 451 31.38 16.36 15.96
CA ALA A 451 30.53 17.16 16.84
C ALA A 451 30.79 18.66 16.68
N ASN A 452 32.06 19.07 16.75
CA ASN A 452 32.48 20.46 16.64
C ASN A 452 32.20 21.05 15.24
N TRP A 453 32.47 20.28 14.18
CA TRP A 453 32.19 20.72 12.80
C TRP A 453 30.70 20.85 12.56
N ARG A 454 29.90 19.90 13.03
CA ARG A 454 28.44 19.94 12.95
C ARG A 454 27.89 21.19 13.64
N ALA A 455 28.32 21.47 14.87
CA ALA A 455 27.88 22.65 15.62
C ALA A 455 28.20 23.96 14.87
N LYS A 456 29.43 24.07 14.34
CA LYS A 456 29.84 25.23 13.51
C LYS A 456 29.03 25.34 12.23
N ALA A 457 28.79 24.25 11.52
CA ALA A 457 28.02 24.23 10.28
C ALA A 457 26.57 24.67 10.51
N GLN A 458 25.96 24.26 11.63
CA GLN A 458 24.60 24.65 11.99
C GLN A 458 24.49 26.14 12.30
N VAL A 459 25.44 26.70 13.07
CA VAL A 459 25.51 28.15 13.33
C VAL A 459 25.71 28.92 12.02
N ARG A 460 26.62 28.45 11.15
CA ARG A 460 26.86 29.09 9.85
C ARG A 460 25.60 29.08 8.98
N ALA A 461 24.95 27.93 8.81
CA ALA A 461 23.75 27.79 8.00
C ALA A 461 22.63 28.71 8.51
N ALA A 462 22.44 28.78 9.82
CA ALA A 462 21.44 29.64 10.43
C ALA A 462 21.74 31.13 10.21
N SER A 463 22.98 31.55 10.43
CA SER A 463 23.40 32.94 10.19
C SER A 463 23.34 33.33 8.71
N GLY A 464 23.68 32.41 7.79
CA GLY A 464 23.65 32.62 6.35
C GLY A 464 22.24 32.70 5.77
N ALA A 465 21.26 32.03 6.40
CA ALA A 465 19.86 32.10 5.99
C ALA A 465 19.20 33.45 6.32
N GLY A 466 19.76 34.22 7.25
CA GLY A 466 19.28 35.55 7.63
C GLY A 466 17.79 35.55 7.98
N PHE A 467 17.01 36.39 7.29
CA PHE A 467 15.58 36.55 7.53
C PHE A 467 14.73 35.28 7.29
N ALA A 468 15.24 34.28 6.58
CA ALA A 468 14.52 33.04 6.30
C ALA A 468 14.59 32.05 7.49
N TYR A 469 15.57 32.20 8.38
CA TYR A 469 15.75 31.27 9.50
C TYR A 469 14.58 31.22 10.48
N PRO A 470 13.96 32.33 10.93
CA PRO A 470 12.83 32.28 11.84
C PRO A 470 11.67 31.43 11.31
N ALA A 471 11.34 31.55 10.01
CA ALA A 471 10.30 30.76 9.38
C ALA A 471 10.62 29.25 9.39
N TYR A 472 11.88 28.89 9.08
CA TYR A 472 12.36 27.52 9.20
C TYR A 472 12.30 27.01 10.65
N GLY A 473 12.76 27.82 11.60
CA GLY A 473 12.73 27.50 13.02
C GLY A 473 11.32 27.22 13.53
N HIS A 474 10.33 28.03 13.12
CA HIS A 474 8.95 27.86 13.57
C HIS A 474 8.31 26.60 12.99
N LEU A 475 8.57 26.32 11.70
CA LEU A 475 8.11 25.09 11.08
C LEU A 475 8.69 23.86 11.77
N LYS A 476 9.99 23.92 12.08
CA LYS A 476 10.70 22.87 12.80
C LYS A 476 10.16 22.66 14.21
N LEU A 477 9.94 23.75 14.96
CA LEU A 477 9.35 23.72 16.29
C LEU A 477 7.94 23.11 16.26
N SER A 478 7.08 23.54 15.33
CA SER A 478 5.74 22.97 15.18
C SER A 478 5.79 21.47 14.92
N GLY A 479 6.65 21.02 13.99
CA GLY A 479 6.78 19.59 13.71
C GLY A 479 7.20 18.78 14.93
N ILE A 480 8.14 19.29 15.74
CA ILE A 480 8.56 18.62 16.98
C ILE A 480 7.42 18.56 18.01
N VAL A 481 6.64 19.64 18.15
CA VAL A 481 5.48 19.67 19.05
C VAL A 481 4.41 18.68 18.60
N ASP A 482 4.14 18.61 17.30
CA ASP A 482 3.18 17.65 16.74
C ASP A 482 3.67 16.20 16.96
N ASP A 483 4.94 15.89 16.69
CA ASP A 483 5.55 14.57 16.93
C ASP A 483 5.47 14.16 18.42
N ILE A 484 5.73 15.09 19.35
CA ILE A 484 5.61 14.83 20.80
C ILE A 484 4.14 14.61 21.19
N THR A 485 3.21 15.39 20.62
CA THR A 485 1.78 15.25 20.88
C THR A 485 1.31 13.85 20.49
N GLU A 486 1.63 13.41 19.27
CA GLU A 486 1.32 12.06 18.78
C GLU A 486 1.86 10.98 19.71
N LEU A 487 3.13 11.11 20.13
CA LEU A 487 3.76 10.16 21.04
C LEU A 487 3.05 10.10 22.40
N LEU A 488 2.76 11.23 23.03
CA LEU A 488 2.12 11.27 24.35
C LEU A 488 0.68 10.76 24.30
N VAL A 489 -0.07 11.08 23.25
CA VAL A 489 -1.42 10.54 23.03
C VAL A 489 -1.37 9.03 22.85
N ALA A 490 -0.42 8.50 22.07
CA ALA A 490 -0.25 7.06 21.86
C ALA A 490 0.17 6.28 23.13
N LEU A 491 0.75 6.97 24.11
CA LEU A 491 1.11 6.41 25.41
C LEU A 491 -0.02 6.49 26.44
N GLY A 492 -1.03 7.35 26.21
CA GLY A 492 -2.16 7.56 27.09
C GLY A 492 -3.23 6.46 27.01
N PRO A 493 -4.15 6.40 27.99
CA PRO A 493 -5.15 5.34 28.09
C PRO A 493 -6.31 5.44 27.07
N ASP A 494 -6.65 6.65 26.61
CA ASP A 494 -7.77 6.89 25.69
C ASP A 494 -7.41 7.88 24.58
N GLU A 495 -7.54 7.48 23.32
CA GLU A 495 -7.34 8.37 22.18
C GLU A 495 -8.67 9.04 21.79
N THR A 496 -8.75 10.36 21.94
CA THR A 496 -9.85 11.16 21.37
C THR A 496 -9.29 12.39 20.65
N PRO A 497 -9.94 12.88 19.58
CA PRO A 497 -9.52 14.12 18.90
C PRO A 497 -9.44 15.32 19.84
N MET A 498 -10.34 15.40 20.83
CA MET A 498 -10.34 16.46 21.84
C MET A 498 -9.13 16.37 22.77
N LEU A 499 -8.76 15.16 23.23
CA LEU A 499 -7.57 14.98 24.05
C LEU A 499 -6.32 15.38 23.27
N ARG A 500 -6.22 14.96 22.00
CA ARG A 500 -5.09 15.31 21.12
C ARG A 500 -4.87 16.82 21.05
N GLU A 501 -5.93 17.59 20.79
CA GLU A 501 -5.82 19.05 20.73
C GLU A 501 -5.48 19.65 22.10
N ALA A 502 -6.07 19.13 23.18
CA ALA A 502 -5.76 19.60 24.54
C ALA A 502 -4.28 19.38 24.91
N VAL A 503 -3.72 18.20 24.59
CA VAL A 503 -2.30 17.88 24.79
C VAL A 503 -1.43 18.83 23.97
N ARG A 504 -1.79 19.03 22.70
CA ARG A 504 -1.07 19.95 21.80
C ARG A 504 -1.04 21.38 22.34
N MET A 505 -2.19 21.89 22.82
CA MET A 505 -2.29 23.21 23.43
C MET A 505 -1.45 23.31 24.72
N ALA A 506 -1.44 22.29 25.57
CA ALA A 506 -0.65 22.27 26.80
C ALA A 506 0.87 22.32 26.54
N ILE A 507 1.33 21.64 25.48
CA ILE A 507 2.74 21.70 25.04
C ILE A 507 3.06 23.10 24.48
N TRP A 508 2.20 23.66 23.63
CA TRP A 508 2.38 25.02 23.11
C TRP A 508 2.39 26.09 24.20
N GLY A 509 1.56 25.94 25.24
CA GLY A 509 1.57 26.81 26.40
C GLY A 509 2.96 26.86 27.06
N HIS A 510 3.55 25.68 27.32
CA HIS A 510 4.91 25.61 27.86
C HIS A 510 5.97 26.19 26.91
N VAL A 511 5.86 25.91 25.60
CA VAL A 511 6.77 26.46 24.58
C VAL A 511 6.79 27.99 24.62
N HIS A 512 5.61 28.60 24.75
CA HIS A 512 5.47 30.05 24.86
C HIS A 512 6.03 30.58 26.18
N ASP A 513 5.64 29.98 27.31
CA ASP A 513 6.06 30.41 28.65
C ASP A 513 7.59 30.32 28.84
N ALA A 514 8.24 29.34 28.20
CA ALA A 514 9.69 29.15 28.23
C ALA A 514 10.46 29.95 27.15
N GLY A 515 9.76 30.72 26.31
CA GLY A 515 10.36 31.50 25.22
C GLY A 515 11.07 30.64 24.15
N ILE A 516 10.62 29.40 23.96
CA ILE A 516 11.17 28.45 23.00
C ILE A 516 10.78 28.84 21.55
N ASP A 517 9.68 29.56 21.40
CA ASP A 517 9.18 30.12 20.14
C ASP A 517 9.92 31.40 19.68
N GLN A 518 10.87 31.92 20.49
CA GLN A 518 11.67 33.09 20.14
C GLN A 518 12.80 32.73 19.15
N LEU A 519 12.44 32.68 17.87
CA LEU A 519 13.29 32.21 16.76
C LEU A 519 13.87 33.33 15.90
N GLY A 520 13.89 34.56 16.43
CA GLY A 520 14.63 35.69 15.88
C GLY A 520 15.36 36.38 17.03
N GLY A 521 16.68 36.47 16.95
CA GLY A 521 17.47 37.15 17.98
C GLY A 521 17.56 38.66 17.72
N ASP A 522 17.57 39.44 18.80
CA ASP A 522 18.16 40.78 18.81
C ASP A 522 19.68 40.65 18.65
N GLY A 523 20.18 40.53 17.41
CA GLY A 523 21.62 40.50 17.09
C GLY A 523 22.07 39.39 16.14
N ARG A 524 23.27 38.80 16.38
CA ARG A 524 23.90 37.76 15.53
C ARG A 524 23.39 36.33 15.78
N ALA A 525 22.58 36.12 16.83
CA ALA A 525 22.05 34.79 17.17
C ALA A 525 20.75 34.52 16.41
N SER A 526 20.64 33.32 15.83
CA SER A 526 19.51 32.93 14.99
C SER A 526 18.30 32.39 15.78
N ALA A 527 18.48 31.98 17.03
CA ALA A 527 17.44 31.47 17.93
C ALA A 527 17.84 31.72 19.41
N SER A 528 16.86 31.67 20.32
CA SER A 528 17.12 31.69 21.77
C SER A 528 17.85 30.44 22.27
N ASP A 529 18.56 30.54 23.39
CA ASP A 529 19.26 29.40 24.01
C ASP A 529 18.27 28.29 24.42
N SER A 530 17.06 28.65 24.85
CA SER A 530 15.99 27.71 25.17
C SER A 530 15.51 26.95 23.92
N ALA A 531 15.34 27.64 22.79
CA ALA A 531 15.01 27.01 21.51
C ALA A 531 16.11 26.04 21.05
N ILE A 532 17.38 26.43 21.17
CA ILE A 532 18.53 25.57 20.81
C ILE A 532 18.55 24.33 21.70
N ALA A 533 18.36 24.48 23.01
CA ALA A 533 18.28 23.35 23.94
C ALA A 533 17.11 22.42 23.61
N PHE A 534 15.93 22.97 23.35
CA PHE A 534 14.74 22.20 22.99
C PHE A 534 14.97 21.39 21.70
N PHE A 535 15.54 21.98 20.64
CA PHE A 535 15.88 21.25 19.43
C PHE A 535 16.93 20.16 19.68
N ARG A 536 17.95 20.44 20.49
CA ARG A 536 18.95 19.43 20.82
C ARG A 536 18.31 18.22 21.51
N ASP A 537 17.34 18.45 22.37
CA ASP A 537 16.76 17.42 23.23
C ASP A 537 15.60 16.65 22.55
N HIS A 538 14.90 17.27 21.59
CA HIS A 538 13.67 16.70 21.02
C HIS A 538 13.65 16.47 19.50
N ASP A 539 14.58 17.05 18.73
CA ASP A 539 14.52 17.02 17.27
C ASP A 539 15.07 15.72 16.64
N LEU A 540 14.26 14.67 16.71
CA LEU A 540 14.54 13.39 16.04
C LEU A 540 14.51 13.53 14.52
N SER A 541 13.48 14.22 14.01
CA SER A 541 13.19 14.36 12.59
C SER A 541 14.36 14.96 11.81
N PHE A 542 15.07 15.98 12.33
CA PHE A 542 16.29 16.50 11.69
C PHE A 542 17.43 15.49 11.60
N ARG A 543 17.64 14.69 12.66
CA ARG A 543 18.71 13.68 12.71
C ARG A 543 18.46 12.57 11.70
N VAL A 544 17.21 12.09 11.65
CA VAL A 544 16.77 11.09 10.68
C VAL A 544 16.91 11.64 9.25
N ARG A 545 16.44 12.86 8.98
CA ARG A 545 16.62 13.51 7.66
C ARG A 545 18.07 13.59 7.22
N ARG A 546 18.98 13.99 8.12
CA ARG A 546 20.41 14.12 7.84
C ARG A 546 21.02 12.79 7.41
N LEU A 547 20.75 11.73 8.17
CA LEU A 547 21.28 10.41 7.83
C LEU A 547 20.68 9.85 6.55
N ARG A 548 19.39 10.07 6.29
CA ARG A 548 18.78 9.73 4.99
C ARG A 548 19.37 10.53 3.84
N PHE A 549 19.71 11.79 4.06
CA PHE A 549 20.43 12.60 3.07
C PHE A 549 21.81 12.02 2.76
N LEU A 550 22.54 11.55 3.77
CA LEU A 550 23.80 10.82 3.56
C LEU A 550 23.59 9.51 2.81
N ALA A 551 22.60 8.69 3.18
CA ALA A 551 22.32 7.43 2.50
C ALA A 551 22.07 7.66 1.00
N ARG A 552 21.32 8.70 0.63
CA ARG A 552 21.09 9.08 -0.76
C ARG A 552 22.36 9.54 -1.47
N ARG A 553 23.23 10.28 -0.78
CA ARG A 553 24.50 10.73 -1.36
C ARG A 553 25.45 9.55 -1.61
N LEU A 554 25.47 8.57 -0.71
CA LEU A 554 26.22 7.32 -0.90
C LEU A 554 25.71 6.56 -2.14
N ALA A 555 24.41 6.26 -2.19
CA ALA A 555 23.81 5.48 -3.28
C ALA A 555 23.85 6.20 -4.64
N GLY A 556 23.58 7.51 -4.65
CA GLY A 556 23.47 8.30 -5.89
C GLY A 556 24.79 8.82 -6.45
N THR A 557 25.91 8.66 -5.74
CA THR A 557 27.20 9.20 -6.21
C THR A 557 28.33 8.19 -6.04
N LEU A 558 28.53 7.67 -4.83
CA LEU A 558 29.65 6.77 -4.55
C LEU A 558 29.42 5.36 -5.09
N GLU A 559 28.19 4.86 -5.10
CA GLU A 559 27.92 3.51 -5.64
C GLU A 559 27.91 3.45 -7.19
N VAL A 560 27.98 4.60 -7.87
CA VAL A 560 27.91 4.69 -9.34
C VAL A 560 29.28 4.97 -9.96
N GLU A 561 30.06 5.90 -9.39
CA GLU A 561 31.28 6.44 -10.01
C GLU A 561 32.43 6.61 -8.98
N SER A 562 32.71 5.60 -8.14
CA SER A 562 33.75 5.69 -7.11
C SER A 562 34.90 4.71 -7.29
N GLU A 563 36.08 5.12 -6.81
CA GLU A 563 37.27 4.27 -6.65
C GLU A 563 37.32 3.57 -5.27
N ALA A 564 36.31 3.79 -4.41
CA ALA A 564 36.23 3.17 -3.09
C ALA A 564 36.01 1.66 -3.19
N THR A 565 36.61 0.91 -2.25
CA THR A 565 36.41 -0.54 -2.22
C THR A 565 34.97 -0.87 -1.79
N PRO A 566 34.40 -1.99 -2.26
CA PRO A 566 33.07 -2.44 -1.83
C PRO A 566 32.92 -2.55 -0.31
N GLU A 567 33.98 -2.93 0.39
CA GLU A 567 34.00 -3.05 1.86
C GLU A 567 33.89 -1.67 2.54
N ALA A 568 34.56 -0.65 2.01
CA ALA A 568 34.49 0.71 2.55
C ALA A 568 33.11 1.33 2.32
N LEU A 569 32.51 1.09 1.14
CA LEU A 569 31.14 1.51 0.84
C LEU A 569 30.12 0.82 1.75
N THR A 570 30.28 -0.49 1.98
CA THR A 570 29.44 -1.27 2.90
C THR A 570 29.58 -0.76 4.33
N ALA A 571 30.79 -0.50 4.81
CA ALA A 571 31.01 0.06 6.15
C ALA A 571 30.34 1.44 6.32
N MET A 572 30.37 2.29 5.27
CA MET A 572 29.68 3.59 5.29
C MET A 572 28.16 3.43 5.30
N HIS A 573 27.64 2.49 4.51
CA HIS A 573 26.23 2.12 4.50
C HIS A 573 25.79 1.66 5.90
N ASP A 574 26.48 0.69 6.47
CA ASP A 574 26.19 0.12 7.80
C ASP A 574 26.24 1.19 8.89
N ALA A 575 27.21 2.10 8.86
CA ALA A 575 27.30 3.21 9.82
C ALA A 575 26.11 4.18 9.73
N ILE A 576 25.66 4.51 8.51
CA ILE A 576 24.50 5.39 8.31
C ILE A 576 23.22 4.71 8.83
N TYR A 577 23.01 3.43 8.49
CA TYR A 577 21.80 2.71 8.89
C TYR A 577 21.79 2.27 10.36
N GLY A 578 22.95 1.96 10.94
CA GLY A 578 23.13 1.80 12.37
C GLY A 578 22.75 3.07 13.12
N GLY A 579 23.20 4.24 12.65
CA GLY A 579 22.79 5.53 13.18
C GLY A 579 21.28 5.79 13.03
N LEU A 580 20.68 5.48 11.88
CA LEU A 580 19.23 5.62 11.67
C LEU A 580 18.44 4.75 12.64
N ALA A 581 18.86 3.51 12.86
CA ALA A 581 18.18 2.58 13.76
C ALA A 581 18.13 3.14 15.20
N LEU A 582 19.20 3.77 15.68
CA LEU A 582 19.21 4.42 17.00
C LEU A 582 18.07 5.44 17.13
N TYR A 583 17.90 6.33 16.15
CA TYR A 583 16.86 7.36 16.20
C TYR A 583 15.45 6.80 15.97
N GLN A 584 15.28 5.87 15.03
CA GLN A 584 13.99 5.25 14.74
C GLN A 584 13.42 4.49 15.93
N GLU A 585 14.28 3.85 16.72
CA GLU A 585 13.87 3.22 17.99
C GLU A 585 13.27 4.25 18.96
N ARG A 586 13.75 5.50 18.96
CA ARG A 586 13.22 6.62 19.78
C ARG A 586 12.00 7.30 19.15
N GLU A 587 11.60 6.96 17.94
CA GLU A 587 10.32 7.40 17.37
C GLU A 587 9.17 6.48 17.82
N ALA A 588 9.46 5.21 18.15
CA ALA A 588 8.46 4.22 18.53
C ALA A 588 7.90 4.46 19.95
N ALA A 589 6.57 4.49 20.09
CA ALA A 589 5.92 4.65 21.39
C ALA A 589 6.26 3.51 22.36
N GLU A 590 6.47 2.30 21.84
CA GLU A 590 6.84 1.12 22.62
C GLU A 590 8.12 1.32 23.43
N PHE A 591 9.10 2.07 22.90
CA PHE A 591 10.34 2.39 23.60
C PHE A 591 10.08 3.14 24.92
N TYR A 592 9.05 3.99 24.93
CA TYR A 592 8.72 4.84 26.08
C TYR A 592 7.67 4.23 27.00
N ARG A 593 6.93 3.19 26.58
CA ARG A 593 5.76 2.68 27.31
C ARG A 593 6.08 2.32 28.77
N GLY A 594 7.24 1.72 29.04
CA GLY A 594 7.65 1.36 30.40
C GLY A 594 8.06 2.54 31.31
N VAL A 595 8.35 3.71 30.74
CA VAL A 595 8.94 4.85 31.48
C VAL A 595 8.04 6.09 31.48
N MET A 596 7.23 6.25 30.43
CA MET A 596 6.43 7.46 30.17
C MET A 596 4.92 7.24 30.21
N ALA A 597 4.40 6.01 30.19
CA ALA A 597 2.95 5.78 30.09
C ALA A 597 2.16 6.44 31.22
N GLU A 598 2.63 6.33 32.47
CA GLU A 598 1.98 6.99 33.62
C GLU A 598 2.07 8.51 33.52
N ARG A 599 3.25 9.04 33.17
CA ARG A 599 3.51 10.49 33.08
C ARG A 599 2.80 11.15 31.89
N ALA A 600 2.51 10.40 30.83
CA ALA A 600 1.85 10.94 29.64
C ALA A 600 0.44 11.45 29.97
N GLY A 601 -0.25 10.84 30.93
CA GLY A 601 -1.56 11.29 31.42
C GLY A 601 -1.52 12.66 32.12
N ASP A 602 -0.37 13.04 32.69
CA ASP A 602 -0.21 14.27 33.47
C ASP A 602 0.11 15.51 32.61
N VAL A 603 0.29 15.35 31.29
CA VAL A 603 0.76 16.42 30.40
C VAL A 603 -0.10 17.70 30.43
N LEU A 604 -1.42 17.57 30.66
CA LEU A 604 -2.32 18.71 30.72
C LEU A 604 -2.08 19.60 31.96
N GLY A 605 -1.55 19.03 33.04
CA GLY A 605 -1.24 19.75 34.28
C GLY A 605 0.24 20.08 34.46
N SER A 606 1.13 19.26 33.89
CA SER A 606 2.58 19.30 34.16
C SER A 606 3.43 19.15 32.88
N SER A 607 3.06 19.84 31.80
CA SER A 607 3.74 19.73 30.49
C SER A 607 5.26 19.92 30.55
N ALA A 608 5.76 20.86 31.37
CA ALA A 608 7.19 21.08 31.57
C ALA A 608 7.93 19.85 32.13
N GLU A 609 7.35 19.21 33.15
CA GLU A 609 7.94 18.03 33.80
C GLU A 609 7.89 16.80 32.89
N VAL A 610 6.79 16.65 32.14
CA VAL A 610 6.63 15.57 31.15
C VAL A 610 7.64 15.73 30.02
N LEU A 611 7.86 16.94 29.51
CA LEU A 611 8.86 17.22 28.46
C LEU A 611 10.29 16.97 28.97
N ALA A 612 10.60 17.37 30.21
CA ALA A 612 11.90 17.10 30.82
C ALA A 612 12.14 15.58 31.01
N ALA A 613 11.12 14.85 31.46
CA ALA A 613 11.17 13.38 31.58
C ALA A 613 11.35 12.72 30.20
N LEU A 614 10.65 13.21 29.18
CA LEU A 614 10.78 12.72 27.81
C LEU A 614 12.19 12.95 27.25
N SER A 615 12.77 14.15 27.45
CA SER A 615 14.16 14.47 27.06
C SER A 615 15.14 13.47 27.69
N LYS A 616 15.00 13.19 28.99
CA LYS A 616 15.84 12.23 29.71
C LYS A 616 15.64 10.79 29.22
N ALA A 617 14.41 10.37 28.95
CA ALA A 617 14.11 9.03 28.46
C ALA A 617 14.65 8.81 27.03
N ARG A 618 14.60 9.86 26.20
CA ARG A 618 15.03 9.82 24.80
C ARG A 618 16.55 9.85 24.65
N ASP A 619 17.25 10.61 25.50
CA ASP A 619 18.71 10.75 25.55
C ASP A 619 19.37 10.89 24.15
N LEU A 620 18.91 11.89 23.38
CA LEU A 620 19.41 12.12 22.02
C LEU A 620 20.90 12.42 21.97
N ARG A 621 21.49 12.88 23.08
CA ARG A 621 22.92 13.12 23.16
C ARG A 621 23.72 11.83 23.08
N ALA A 622 23.33 10.80 23.83
CA ALA A 622 23.97 9.49 23.74
C ALA A 622 23.82 8.88 22.34
N CYS A 623 22.65 9.05 21.70
CA CYS A 623 22.44 8.63 20.31
C CYS A 623 23.32 9.39 19.32
N ASP A 624 23.46 10.71 19.48
CA ASP A 624 24.34 11.55 18.65
C ASP A 624 25.80 11.09 18.77
N GLU A 625 26.29 10.83 19.99
CA GLU A 625 27.65 10.37 20.26
C GLU A 625 27.92 8.98 19.65
N ALA A 626 26.97 8.04 19.77
CA ALA A 626 27.07 6.71 19.16
C ALA A 626 27.05 6.78 17.61
N ALA A 627 26.16 7.59 17.03
CA ALA A 627 26.11 7.78 15.58
C ALA A 627 27.39 8.45 15.04
N GLU A 628 27.95 9.43 15.76
CA GLU A 628 29.21 10.08 15.39
C GLU A 628 30.40 9.13 15.48
N ALA A 629 30.40 8.18 16.42
CA ALA A 629 31.40 7.11 16.48
C ALA A 629 31.36 6.22 15.23
N MET A 630 30.18 5.69 14.89
CA MET A 630 29.98 4.86 13.70
C MET A 630 30.39 5.58 12.41
N LEU A 631 29.91 6.83 12.23
CA LEU A 631 30.22 7.63 11.04
C LEU A 631 31.70 7.99 10.96
N SER A 632 32.34 8.31 12.09
CA SER A 632 33.76 8.68 12.09
C SER A 632 34.66 7.52 11.65
N GLU A 633 34.36 6.31 12.11
CA GLU A 633 35.08 5.10 11.73
C GLU A 633 34.91 4.81 10.23
N ALA A 634 33.66 4.79 9.74
CA ALA A 634 33.38 4.50 8.34
C ALA A 634 33.88 5.58 7.37
N LEU A 635 33.78 6.87 7.71
CA LEU A 635 34.37 7.93 6.89
C LEU A 635 35.89 7.79 6.78
N SER A 636 36.55 7.24 7.81
CA SER A 636 37.99 7.04 7.82
C SER A 636 38.46 5.89 6.93
N SER A 637 37.57 4.94 6.57
CA SER A 637 37.89 3.87 5.61
C SER A 637 37.76 4.30 4.15
N LEU A 638 36.94 5.32 3.84
CA LEU A 638 36.76 5.83 2.48
C LEU A 638 38.03 6.51 1.94
N PRO A 639 38.34 6.42 0.63
CA PRO A 639 39.41 7.21 0.04
C PRO A 639 39.14 8.72 0.17
N LYS A 640 40.18 9.53 -0.03
CA LYS A 640 40.15 10.96 0.31
C LYS A 640 39.04 11.73 -0.43
N ALA A 641 38.82 11.45 -1.71
CA ALA A 641 37.82 12.15 -2.51
C ALA A 641 36.39 11.85 -2.04
N GLU A 642 36.08 10.57 -1.84
CA GLU A 642 34.80 10.06 -1.35
C GLU A 642 34.51 10.52 0.08
N ARG A 643 35.52 10.45 0.95
CA ARG A 643 35.44 10.95 2.32
C ARG A 643 35.09 12.43 2.35
N ARG A 644 35.75 13.24 1.52
CA ARG A 644 35.46 14.66 1.39
C ARG A 644 34.01 14.88 0.94
N LEU A 645 33.57 14.15 -0.07
CA LEU A 645 32.20 14.25 -0.59
C LEU A 645 31.15 13.94 0.48
N MET A 646 31.33 12.86 1.25
CA MET A 646 30.42 12.49 2.33
C MET A 646 30.47 13.49 3.50
N LEU A 647 31.64 14.03 3.83
CA LEU A 647 31.77 15.09 4.84
C LEU A 647 31.08 16.39 4.41
N LEU A 648 31.22 16.80 3.15
CA LEU A 648 30.52 17.96 2.60
C LEU A 648 29.00 17.75 2.65
N ALA A 649 28.52 16.54 2.36
CA ALA A 649 27.11 16.21 2.50
C ALA A 649 26.63 16.26 3.97
N TYR A 650 27.42 15.72 4.91
CA TYR A 650 27.08 15.72 6.33
C TYR A 650 27.03 17.13 6.91
N LEU A 651 28.05 17.94 6.63
CA LEU A 651 28.19 19.29 7.15
C LEU A 651 27.33 20.31 6.37
N GLY A 652 27.05 20.06 5.10
CA GLY A 652 26.16 20.88 4.27
C GLY A 652 24.68 20.66 4.56
N PHE A 653 24.30 19.54 5.19
CA PHE A 653 22.90 19.20 5.44
C PHE A 653 22.06 20.31 6.09
N PRO A 654 22.53 21.05 7.13
CA PRO A 654 21.75 22.14 7.72
C PRO A 654 21.33 23.22 6.70
N PHE A 655 22.16 23.51 5.69
CA PHE A 655 21.82 24.46 4.63
C PHE A 655 20.70 23.92 3.74
N TYR A 656 20.81 22.64 3.34
CA TYR A 656 19.74 21.98 2.59
C TYR A 656 18.45 21.92 3.40
N ASP A 657 18.51 21.60 4.69
CA ASP A 657 17.31 21.50 5.53
C ASP A 657 16.59 22.84 5.65
N ILE A 658 17.33 23.93 5.87
CA ILE A 658 16.76 25.28 5.94
C ILE A 658 16.06 25.66 4.63
N ALA A 659 16.66 25.35 3.49
CA ALA A 659 16.09 25.68 2.18
C ALA A 659 14.91 24.78 1.79
N THR A 660 14.93 23.51 2.20
CA THR A 660 13.99 22.49 1.70
C THR A 660 12.82 22.23 2.63
N LEU A 661 13.00 22.26 3.96
CA LEU A 661 11.93 21.99 4.92
C LEU A 661 10.70 22.92 4.73
N PRO A 662 10.84 24.24 4.54
CA PRO A 662 9.70 25.14 4.29
C PRO A 662 8.92 24.80 3.02
N LEU A 663 9.61 24.22 2.03
CA LEU A 663 9.02 23.87 0.75
C LEU A 663 8.30 22.52 0.78
N LEU A 664 8.33 21.76 1.89
CA LEU A 664 7.74 20.41 1.98
C LEU A 664 6.32 20.37 2.57
N GLN A 665 5.84 21.44 3.22
CA GLN A 665 4.47 21.58 3.76
C GLN A 665 3.91 20.29 4.43
N GLY A 666 4.70 19.62 5.28
CA GLY A 666 4.22 18.46 6.07
C GLY A 666 4.20 17.11 5.33
N GLU A 667 4.61 17.04 4.07
CA GLU A 667 4.89 15.76 3.40
C GLU A 667 6.18 15.17 4.01
N GLY A 668 6.03 14.17 4.87
CA GLY A 668 7.11 13.52 5.61
C GLY A 668 8.35 13.20 4.77
N LEU A 669 9.52 13.26 5.40
CA LEU A 669 10.84 13.32 4.76
C LEU A 669 11.45 11.95 4.44
N ASP A 670 10.63 10.93 4.55
CA ASP A 670 11.07 9.55 4.60
C ASP A 670 11.39 9.03 3.20
N GLU A 671 10.77 9.61 2.16
CA GLU A 671 10.91 9.18 0.77
C GLU A 671 11.06 10.40 -0.16
N TYR A 672 12.32 10.70 -0.55
CA TYR A 672 12.65 11.70 -1.58
C TYR A 672 12.70 11.09 -2.99
N ASP A 673 12.23 9.85 -3.12
CA ASP A 673 12.08 9.20 -4.41
C ASP A 673 10.64 9.36 -4.88
N PRO A 674 10.45 9.86 -6.12
CA PRO A 674 9.12 10.05 -6.65
C PRO A 674 8.44 8.69 -6.74
N VAL A 675 7.24 8.59 -6.18
CA VAL A 675 6.44 7.39 -6.34
C VAL A 675 5.95 7.34 -7.78
N LYS A 676 6.21 6.21 -8.45
CA LYS A 676 5.69 5.95 -9.79
C LYS A 676 4.37 5.22 -9.68
N VAL A 677 3.48 5.44 -10.64
CA VAL A 677 2.18 4.77 -10.69
C VAL A 677 2.17 3.87 -11.93
N ASP A 678 1.85 2.60 -11.71
CA ASP A 678 1.72 1.57 -12.72
C ASP A 678 0.28 1.03 -12.70
N ARG A 679 -0.24 0.70 -13.89
CA ARG A 679 -1.52 -0.01 -14.06
C ARG A 679 -1.27 -1.43 -14.57
N ILE A 680 -2.08 -2.36 -14.07
CA ILE A 680 -2.27 -3.68 -14.67
C ILE A 680 -3.72 -3.79 -15.11
N SER A 681 -3.92 -3.82 -16.42
CA SER A 681 -5.21 -3.90 -17.09
C SER A 681 -5.06 -4.73 -18.38
N PRO A 682 -6.12 -5.40 -18.88
CA PRO A 682 -6.08 -6.01 -20.21
C PRO A 682 -5.69 -5.03 -21.32
N GLU A 683 -5.95 -3.74 -21.13
CA GLU A 683 -5.64 -2.68 -22.09
C GLU A 683 -4.18 -2.20 -22.04
N ASP A 684 -3.43 -2.64 -21.03
CA ASP A 684 -2.00 -2.38 -20.93
C ASP A 684 -1.17 -3.53 -21.54
N CYS A 685 -1.83 -4.61 -21.96
CA CYS A 685 -1.20 -5.85 -22.40
C CYS A 685 -1.48 -6.09 -23.87
N SER A 686 -0.41 -6.23 -24.67
CA SER A 686 -0.54 -6.45 -26.11
C SER A 686 0.40 -7.54 -26.65
N ALA A 687 1.14 -8.22 -25.77
CA ALA A 687 2.14 -9.19 -26.18
C ALA A 687 1.57 -10.46 -26.85
N ILE A 688 0.32 -10.84 -26.53
CA ILE A 688 -0.33 -12.03 -27.11
C ILE A 688 -1.47 -11.64 -28.05
N ARG A 689 -2.39 -10.79 -27.58
CA ARG A 689 -3.56 -10.32 -28.34
C ARG A 689 -3.66 -8.81 -28.25
N PRO A 690 -4.44 -8.15 -29.13
CA PRO A 690 -4.67 -6.70 -29.02
C PRO A 690 -5.17 -6.32 -27.63
N ALA A 691 -4.74 -5.15 -27.17
CA ALA A 691 -5.06 -4.55 -25.87
C ALA A 691 -6.55 -4.16 -25.78
N ASP A 692 -7.41 -5.18 -25.68
CA ASP A 692 -8.85 -5.06 -25.55
C ASP A 692 -9.37 -6.11 -24.57
N ALA A 693 -10.02 -5.65 -23.52
CA ALA A 693 -10.64 -6.52 -22.54
C ALA A 693 -11.68 -7.44 -23.18
N ALA A 694 -12.39 -7.02 -24.23
CA ALA A 694 -13.41 -7.84 -24.91
C ALA A 694 -12.80 -9.00 -25.71
N ALA A 695 -11.53 -8.90 -26.10
CA ALA A 695 -10.80 -9.95 -26.81
C ALA A 695 -10.33 -11.08 -25.86
N THR A 696 -10.31 -10.83 -24.55
CA THR A 696 -9.65 -11.70 -23.56
C THR A 696 -10.58 -12.10 -22.41
N LEU A 697 -11.34 -11.18 -21.84
CA LEU A 697 -12.16 -11.40 -20.65
C LEU A 697 -13.61 -11.78 -20.97
N ARG A 698 -14.03 -12.96 -20.50
CA ARG A 698 -15.39 -13.48 -20.66
C ARG A 698 -16.31 -13.08 -19.52
N GLY A 699 -15.75 -12.82 -18.34
CA GLY A 699 -16.49 -12.32 -17.19
C GLY A 699 -17.21 -11.02 -17.48
N MET A 700 -16.76 -10.18 -18.41
CA MET A 700 -17.39 -8.90 -18.73
C MET A 700 -18.86 -8.99 -19.21
N GLU A 701 -19.33 -10.17 -19.60
CA GLU A 701 -20.73 -10.46 -19.93
C GLU A 701 -21.63 -10.40 -18.67
N PHE A 702 -22.96 -10.33 -18.83
CA PHE A 702 -23.94 -10.32 -17.72
C PHE A 702 -23.68 -9.27 -16.62
N ASN A 703 -23.44 -8.00 -17.00
CA ASN A 703 -23.06 -6.93 -16.07
C ASN A 703 -21.82 -7.27 -15.24
N ASN A 704 -20.83 -7.88 -15.90
CA ASN A 704 -19.59 -8.43 -15.35
C ASN A 704 -19.75 -9.79 -14.63
N PHE A 705 -20.95 -10.27 -14.29
CA PHE A 705 -21.08 -11.53 -13.56
C PHE A 705 -20.83 -12.79 -14.38
N GLY A 706 -20.46 -12.71 -15.66
CA GLY A 706 -20.33 -13.86 -16.55
C GLY A 706 -19.51 -15.01 -15.97
N ALA A 707 -18.42 -14.70 -15.25
CA ALA A 707 -17.56 -15.71 -14.64
C ALA A 707 -18.26 -16.52 -13.52
N PHE A 708 -19.24 -15.95 -12.82
CA PHE A 708 -20.01 -16.70 -11.81
C PHE A 708 -20.99 -17.71 -12.42
N PHE A 709 -21.35 -17.52 -13.69
CA PHE A 709 -22.31 -18.38 -14.39
C PHE A 709 -21.67 -19.58 -15.08
N SER A 710 -20.37 -19.55 -15.40
CA SER A 710 -19.69 -20.68 -16.06
C SER A 710 -18.27 -20.89 -15.53
N ARG A 711 -17.93 -22.14 -15.21
CA ARG A 711 -16.57 -22.51 -14.81
C ARG A 711 -15.55 -22.22 -15.92
N ALA A 712 -15.90 -22.45 -17.19
CA ALA A 712 -15.03 -22.14 -18.32
C ALA A 712 -14.67 -20.65 -18.39
N TYR A 713 -15.61 -19.77 -18.01
CA TYR A 713 -15.35 -18.33 -17.95
C TYR A 713 -14.41 -17.97 -16.79
N ARG A 714 -14.54 -18.66 -15.64
CA ARG A 714 -13.60 -18.51 -14.51
C ARG A 714 -12.19 -18.94 -14.89
N GLU A 715 -12.06 -20.11 -15.49
CA GLU A 715 -10.78 -20.64 -15.97
C GLU A 715 -10.13 -19.68 -16.99
N ASN A 716 -10.92 -19.15 -17.93
CA ASN A 716 -10.46 -18.16 -18.91
C ASN A 716 -9.94 -16.87 -18.25
N ASP A 717 -10.74 -16.24 -17.39
CA ASP A 717 -10.40 -14.94 -16.81
C ASP A 717 -9.21 -15.05 -15.84
N TYR A 718 -9.12 -16.16 -15.11
CA TYR A 718 -7.97 -16.47 -14.26
C TYR A 718 -6.69 -16.62 -15.08
N LEU A 719 -6.73 -17.39 -16.18
CA LEU A 719 -5.57 -17.58 -17.04
C LEU A 719 -5.09 -16.26 -17.65
N TRP A 720 -6.00 -15.44 -18.18
CA TRP A 720 -5.66 -14.11 -18.69
C TRP A 720 -5.15 -13.17 -17.60
N GLY A 721 -5.66 -13.29 -16.37
CA GLY A 721 -5.13 -12.59 -15.20
C GLY A 721 -3.66 -12.91 -14.97
N ARG A 722 -3.29 -14.19 -14.99
CA ARG A 722 -1.88 -14.61 -14.86
C ARG A 722 -1.02 -14.11 -16.02
N LEU A 723 -1.45 -14.28 -17.26
CA LEU A 723 -0.69 -13.86 -18.44
C LEU A 723 -0.44 -12.34 -18.47
N HIS A 724 -1.49 -11.54 -18.26
CA HIS A 724 -1.37 -10.07 -18.20
C HIS A 724 -0.56 -9.60 -16.98
N GLY A 725 -0.73 -10.28 -15.84
CA GLY A 725 0.09 -10.06 -14.66
C GLY A 725 1.58 -10.24 -14.98
N ALA A 726 1.95 -11.34 -15.64
CA ALA A 726 3.34 -11.62 -15.99
C ALA A 726 3.93 -10.61 -16.99
N GLU A 727 3.19 -10.22 -18.02
CA GLU A 727 3.62 -9.19 -18.98
C GLU A 727 3.98 -7.88 -18.27
N ARG A 728 3.04 -7.37 -17.46
CA ARG A 728 3.21 -6.08 -16.77
C ARG A 728 4.25 -6.14 -15.66
N LEU A 729 4.31 -7.23 -14.90
CA LEU A 729 5.30 -7.38 -13.83
C LEU A 729 6.73 -7.40 -14.36
N ILE A 730 6.98 -8.06 -15.50
CA ILE A 730 8.29 -8.04 -16.16
C ILE A 730 8.65 -6.60 -16.56
N ASP A 731 7.73 -5.85 -17.17
CA ASP A 731 7.99 -4.45 -17.55
C ASP A 731 8.26 -3.56 -16.32
N ILE A 732 7.50 -3.74 -15.23
CA ILE A 732 7.69 -2.98 -13.97
C ILE A 732 9.07 -3.27 -13.38
N VAL A 733 9.47 -4.54 -13.31
CA VAL A 733 10.79 -4.97 -12.84
C VAL A 733 11.90 -4.36 -13.68
N LEU A 734 11.82 -4.45 -15.00
CA LEU A 734 12.85 -3.92 -15.90
C LEU A 734 12.93 -2.39 -15.86
N SER A 735 11.80 -1.69 -15.73
CA SER A 735 11.79 -0.23 -15.60
C SER A 735 12.36 0.30 -14.26
N THR A 736 12.71 -0.61 -13.34
CA THR A 736 13.37 -0.28 -12.06
C THR A 736 14.89 -0.10 -12.22
N LEU A 737 15.46 -0.62 -13.32
CA LEU A 737 16.88 -0.55 -13.60
C LEU A 737 17.35 0.91 -13.76
N PRO A 738 18.64 1.20 -13.48
CA PRO A 738 19.19 2.55 -13.63
C PRO A 738 19.08 3.07 -15.07
N VAL A 739 19.03 4.40 -15.22
CA VAL A 739 18.98 5.04 -16.55
C VAL A 739 20.23 4.65 -17.36
N GLY A 740 20.03 4.18 -18.59
CA GLY A 740 21.10 3.71 -19.47
C GLY A 740 21.51 2.25 -19.27
N VAL A 741 20.88 1.54 -18.32
CA VAL A 741 21.12 0.12 -18.05
C VAL A 741 19.85 -0.66 -18.33
N ALA A 742 19.90 -1.60 -19.29
CA ALA A 742 18.77 -2.43 -19.67
C ALA A 742 19.26 -3.79 -20.19
N LEU A 743 18.40 -4.81 -20.06
CA LEU A 743 18.57 -6.06 -20.78
C LEU A 743 18.29 -5.84 -22.28
N SER A 744 18.83 -6.71 -23.14
CA SER A 744 18.54 -6.65 -24.57
C SER A 744 17.05 -6.91 -24.87
N GLU A 745 16.51 -6.30 -25.92
CA GLU A 745 15.11 -6.54 -26.32
C GLU A 745 14.83 -8.03 -26.60
N GLU A 746 15.83 -8.77 -27.10
CA GLU A 746 15.75 -10.20 -27.34
C GLU A 746 15.64 -11.00 -26.03
N ASP A 747 16.45 -10.66 -25.02
CA ASP A 747 16.38 -11.30 -23.70
C ASP A 747 15.04 -11.02 -23.03
N VAL A 748 14.55 -9.77 -23.10
CA VAL A 748 13.24 -9.40 -22.56
C VAL A 748 12.12 -10.20 -23.23
N ALA A 749 12.12 -10.30 -24.55
CA ALA A 749 11.16 -11.11 -25.29
C ALA A 749 11.25 -12.60 -24.92
N ARG A 750 12.47 -13.13 -24.74
CA ARG A 750 12.70 -14.51 -24.29
C ARG A 750 12.13 -14.77 -22.90
N TYR A 751 12.38 -13.90 -21.91
CA TYR A 751 11.83 -14.05 -20.56
C TYR A 751 10.30 -13.94 -20.54
N ARG A 752 9.73 -13.00 -21.31
CA ARG A 752 8.28 -12.86 -21.44
C ARG A 752 7.65 -14.12 -22.03
N LYS A 753 8.20 -14.63 -23.14
CA LYS A 753 7.76 -15.88 -23.77
C LYS A 753 7.89 -17.09 -22.83
N ALA A 754 9.00 -17.21 -22.12
CA ALA A 754 9.21 -18.27 -21.14
C ALA A 754 8.19 -18.20 -19.99
N ALA A 755 7.87 -17.00 -19.50
CA ALA A 755 6.87 -16.81 -18.46
C ALA A 755 5.48 -17.25 -18.92
N PHE A 756 5.08 -16.90 -20.14
CA PHE A 756 3.80 -17.32 -20.70
C PHE A 756 3.70 -18.84 -20.85
N HIS A 757 4.73 -19.50 -21.41
CA HIS A 757 4.72 -20.96 -21.52
C HIS A 757 4.71 -21.65 -20.17
N ALA A 758 5.46 -21.12 -19.19
CA ALA A 758 5.43 -21.63 -17.83
C ALA A 758 4.01 -21.54 -17.21
N ILE A 759 3.33 -20.40 -17.34
CA ILE A 759 1.94 -20.28 -16.87
C ILE A 759 1.03 -21.31 -17.55
N LEU A 760 1.17 -21.51 -18.86
CA LEU A 760 0.38 -22.49 -19.61
C LEU A 760 0.71 -23.94 -19.23
N ASP A 761 1.97 -24.25 -18.91
CA ASP A 761 2.40 -25.58 -18.43
C ASP A 761 1.85 -25.87 -17.04
N GLU A 762 1.93 -24.89 -16.13
CA GLU A 762 1.46 -24.99 -14.75
C GLU A 762 -0.07 -25.18 -14.68
N GLU A 763 -0.82 -24.49 -15.54
CA GLU A 763 -2.28 -24.45 -15.47
C GLU A 763 -2.99 -25.44 -16.40
N ALA A 764 -2.33 -25.96 -17.45
CA ALA A 764 -2.90 -26.97 -18.35
C ALA A 764 -3.56 -28.18 -17.65
N PRO A 765 -2.97 -28.79 -16.59
CA PRO A 765 -3.62 -29.92 -15.92
C PRO A 765 -4.85 -29.52 -15.07
N ARG A 766 -5.00 -28.22 -14.73
CA ARG A 766 -6.06 -27.70 -13.84
C ARG A 766 -7.22 -27.08 -14.61
N LEU A 767 -6.93 -26.37 -15.71
CA LEU A 767 -7.89 -25.59 -16.49
C LEU A 767 -8.44 -26.41 -17.68
N THR A 768 -9.12 -27.50 -17.37
CA THR A 768 -9.54 -28.50 -18.36
C THR A 768 -10.64 -28.02 -19.32
N LEU A 769 -11.44 -27.02 -18.93
CA LEU A 769 -12.57 -26.54 -19.75
C LEU A 769 -12.14 -25.52 -20.82
N ILE A 770 -10.89 -25.05 -20.76
CA ILE A 770 -10.30 -24.11 -21.72
C ILE A 770 -9.05 -24.70 -22.40
N ALA A 771 -8.93 -26.02 -22.46
CA ALA A 771 -7.78 -26.70 -23.06
C ALA A 771 -7.49 -26.23 -24.50
N ASP A 772 -8.54 -26.00 -25.30
CA ASP A 772 -8.40 -25.48 -26.67
C ASP A 772 -7.83 -24.06 -26.71
N LEU A 773 -8.19 -23.22 -25.74
CA LEU A 773 -7.60 -21.88 -25.60
C LEU A 773 -6.10 -21.99 -25.28
N ILE A 774 -5.71 -22.88 -24.37
CA ILE A 774 -4.29 -23.11 -24.04
C ILE A 774 -3.50 -23.56 -25.28
N VAL A 775 -4.05 -24.48 -26.07
CA VAL A 775 -3.43 -24.93 -27.33
C VAL A 775 -3.32 -23.77 -28.33
N SER A 776 -4.33 -22.92 -28.45
CA SER A 776 -4.29 -21.72 -29.29
C SER A 776 -3.20 -20.76 -28.84
N LEU A 777 -3.14 -20.44 -27.55
CA LEU A 777 -2.18 -19.51 -26.97
C LEU A 777 -0.74 -19.97 -27.18
N ARG A 778 -0.46 -21.28 -27.03
CA ARG A 778 0.88 -21.83 -27.33
C ARG A 778 1.32 -21.57 -28.77
N LYS A 779 0.39 -21.60 -29.73
CA LYS A 779 0.68 -21.29 -31.13
C LYS A 779 0.87 -19.78 -31.35
N GLU A 780 0.09 -18.95 -30.67
CA GLU A 780 0.17 -17.48 -30.75
C GLU A 780 1.49 -16.95 -30.16
N ILE A 781 1.94 -17.53 -29.04
CA ILE A 781 3.22 -17.17 -28.37
C ILE A 781 4.43 -17.74 -29.14
N GLY A 782 4.21 -18.86 -29.85
CA GLY A 782 5.21 -19.60 -30.63
C GLY A 782 6.21 -20.36 -29.79
#